data_AF-A0A9X0YJD1-F1
#
_entry.id   AF-A0A9X0YJD1-F1
#
_cell.length_a   1.000
_cell.length_b   1.000
_cell.length_c   1.000
_cell.angle_alpha   90.00
_cell.angle_beta   90.00
_cell.angle_gamma   90.00
#
_symmetry.space_group_name_H-M   'P 1'
#
loop_
_entity.id
_entity.type
_entity.pdbx_description
1 polymer ?
#
loop_
_entity_poly.entity_id
_entity_poly.type
_entity_poly.pdbx_seq_one_letter_code
_entity_poly.pdbx_strand_id
1 'polypeptide(L)'
;MTNNILLENQYKRTSLFEKENVNYLVRVLKRFNTVPKINNINIITSTKEPDVFKIIPNKAIIIGTSFLNKPVLALVYLRYGIEWQLWYKALGENKDDTLLCDVAALKVTQIFYKLLPKDDKEKLEPLNFTLLDFIKSEAGVDIDAITKYKELQAIHGIDNTNSEFKESWKPIVENLAMPTEYLLMSGGDLRLNIDEVGLLNKYGCRPFPRPEAFTFASSTATSVSNFAFDKTDKVRNILIGNSLKYGFEKTTIDFSELLKTNLRKIFKLYDGCEIIFSPSGTDSSLQLAGITQITTDKEITHVLVASDETGSGVPGALKGCHFENTTALNHPIKKGDSIEGFRDVDVIKITFRDENGALKSTEVLDEEVYKAVSETHKLGRHVVLHTMDQSKLGYQSPSDDLIQRLNTLEDLSMQIIVDGSQLRLDPKDVKNYLNKGYIVTITGSKYFTGPPYSGALIFPKDVSDAIHAVKTKLPVGLTQYYNHSDWPTSWYCAEDLPSGFNYGSYMRWNAAMVEMDRYFKTPVLYRNMGIEMFCNFVEDSIKEASFLQPIYGNESKSKSYDNEEFGIRNIRTIFPFFVLKDNEALPIDKVKKLYTLLNSDLSEQFKDSPLETIGLAAQKCHIGQAVNVKYANNIPSAILRISLGARVISESWVNRDISLYFRNIELQMSQITVIIKKIELILSQPQLLD
;
A
#
# COMPACT_ATOMS: atom_id res chain seq x y z
N MET A 1 39.86 12.41 -30.41
CA MET A 1 39.35 11.36 -29.51
C MET A 1 38.28 11.97 -28.61
N THR A 2 37.10 11.39 -28.60
CA THR A 2 35.83 11.93 -28.09
C THR A 2 35.58 11.50 -26.65
N ASN A 3 35.68 12.42 -25.67
CA ASN A 3 35.40 12.16 -24.26
C ASN A 3 33.88 12.12 -23.93
N ASN A 4 33.07 11.48 -24.79
CA ASN A 4 31.69 11.14 -24.43
C ASN A 4 31.74 9.78 -23.74
N ILE A 5 31.35 9.73 -22.47
CA ILE A 5 31.49 8.54 -21.63
C ILE A 5 30.12 8.22 -21.05
N LEU A 6 29.75 6.93 -21.03
CA LEU A 6 28.57 6.46 -20.29
C LEU A 6 28.68 6.90 -18.83
N LEU A 7 27.58 7.36 -18.22
CA LEU A 7 27.59 7.84 -16.84
C LEU A 7 28.19 6.82 -15.86
N GLU A 8 27.87 5.54 -16.06
CA GLU A 8 28.41 4.39 -15.30
C GLU A 8 29.92 4.18 -15.46
N ASN A 9 30.52 4.67 -16.55
CA ASN A 9 31.93 4.52 -16.87
C ASN A 9 32.76 5.78 -16.59
N GLN A 10 32.21 6.78 -15.90
CA GLN A 10 32.96 7.95 -15.42
C GLN A 10 33.86 7.58 -14.23
N TYR A 11 35.00 6.94 -14.49
CA TYR A 11 35.96 6.52 -13.45
C TYR A 11 37.03 7.57 -13.10
N LYS A 12 37.20 8.61 -13.92
CA LYS A 12 38.22 9.64 -13.68
C LYS A 12 37.65 10.73 -12.78
N ARG A 13 38.29 10.99 -11.62
CA ARG A 13 37.97 12.11 -10.71
C ARG A 13 38.12 13.45 -11.45
N THR A 14 37.02 13.94 -12.02
CA THR A 14 36.86 15.34 -12.41
C THR A 14 36.42 16.16 -11.18
N SER A 15 36.47 17.49 -11.23
CA SER A 15 35.95 18.36 -10.15
C SER A 15 34.47 18.13 -9.82
N LEU A 16 33.74 17.50 -10.76
CA LEU A 16 32.39 16.98 -10.58
C LEU A 16 32.27 15.93 -9.45
N PHE A 17 33.36 15.23 -9.12
CA PHE A 17 33.42 14.16 -8.10
C PHE A 17 34.28 14.55 -6.88
N GLU A 18 34.33 15.85 -6.55
CA GLU A 18 34.85 16.33 -5.25
C GLU A 18 33.96 15.86 -4.08
N LYS A 19 34.52 15.74 -2.86
CA LYS A 19 33.92 15.01 -1.72
C LYS A 19 32.49 15.46 -1.37
N GLU A 20 32.19 16.76 -1.41
CA GLU A 20 30.85 17.30 -1.13
C GLU A 20 29.87 17.03 -2.28
N ASN A 21 30.32 17.19 -3.53
CA ASN A 21 29.54 16.90 -4.74
C ASN A 21 29.21 15.41 -4.87
N VAL A 22 30.11 14.50 -4.46
CA VAL A 22 29.86 13.05 -4.45
C VAL A 22 28.76 12.66 -3.47
N ASN A 23 28.77 13.20 -2.25
CA ASN A 23 27.73 12.90 -1.26
C ASN A 23 26.36 13.40 -1.73
N TYR A 24 26.31 14.57 -2.36
CA TYR A 24 25.09 15.12 -2.93
C TYR A 24 24.62 14.34 -4.17
N LEU A 25 25.54 13.93 -5.04
CA LEU A 25 25.26 13.09 -6.20
C LEU A 25 24.76 11.69 -5.78
N VAL A 26 25.39 11.05 -4.78
CA VAL A 26 24.93 9.77 -4.20
C VAL A 26 23.54 9.93 -3.58
N ARG A 27 23.23 11.05 -2.91
CA ARG A 27 21.89 11.33 -2.38
C ARG A 27 20.83 11.42 -3.50
N VAL A 28 21.17 12.01 -4.65
CA VAL A 28 20.29 12.05 -5.82
C VAL A 28 20.20 10.70 -6.53
N LEU A 29 21.30 9.97 -6.67
CA LEU A 29 21.33 8.62 -7.24
C LEU A 29 20.59 7.58 -6.37
N LYS A 30 20.55 7.75 -5.04
CA LYS A 30 19.67 6.93 -4.17
C LYS A 30 18.19 7.14 -4.48
N ARG A 31 17.81 8.30 -5.01
CA ARG A 31 16.46 8.59 -5.48
C ARG A 31 16.22 8.23 -6.94
N PHE A 32 17.24 7.78 -7.67
CA PHE A 32 17.07 7.26 -9.04
C PHE A 32 16.15 6.03 -9.08
N ASN A 33 15.84 5.40 -7.95
CA ASN A 33 14.78 4.39 -7.86
C ASN A 33 13.38 4.96 -8.18
N THR A 34 13.19 6.28 -8.16
CA THR A 34 11.95 6.93 -8.63
C THR A 34 12.01 7.26 -10.12
N VAL A 35 13.15 7.07 -10.78
CA VAL A 35 13.30 7.29 -12.21
C VAL A 35 13.02 5.96 -12.93
N PRO A 36 12.12 5.93 -13.94
CA PRO A 36 11.80 4.70 -14.67
C PRO A 36 13.06 4.04 -15.25
N LYS A 37 13.16 2.72 -15.11
CA LYS A 37 14.26 1.95 -15.70
C LYS A 37 13.90 1.58 -17.13
N ILE A 38 14.51 2.25 -18.10
CA ILE A 38 14.38 1.89 -19.52
C ILE A 38 15.61 1.12 -19.96
N ASN A 39 15.42 -0.18 -20.26
CA ASN A 39 16.48 -0.98 -20.85
C ASN A 39 16.89 -0.38 -22.20
N ASN A 40 18.20 -0.35 -22.45
CA ASN A 40 18.83 0.05 -23.72
C ASN A 40 18.74 1.56 -24.05
N ILE A 41 18.53 2.43 -23.05
CA ILE A 41 18.75 3.88 -23.19
C ILE A 41 20.03 4.25 -22.44
N ASN A 42 21.03 4.74 -23.18
CA ASN A 42 22.29 5.17 -22.60
C ASN A 42 22.18 6.59 -22.05
N ILE A 43 22.58 6.82 -20.80
CA ILE A 43 22.80 8.17 -20.28
C ILE A 43 24.27 8.53 -20.55
N ILE A 44 24.48 9.43 -21.51
CA ILE A 44 25.79 9.87 -21.98
C ILE A 44 26.09 11.24 -21.39
N THR A 45 27.25 11.35 -20.77
CA THR A 45 27.70 12.63 -20.20
C THR A 45 28.54 13.42 -21.20
N SER A 46 28.34 14.74 -21.26
CA SER A 46 29.14 15.64 -22.10
C SER A 46 29.91 16.66 -21.26
N THR A 47 31.24 16.65 -21.40
CA THR A 47 32.13 17.68 -20.83
C THR A 47 32.43 18.80 -21.83
N LYS A 48 32.24 18.54 -23.13
CA LYS A 48 32.54 19.49 -24.21
C LYS A 48 31.41 20.49 -24.43
N GLU A 49 30.19 20.07 -24.18
CA GLU A 49 29.00 20.90 -24.26
C GLU A 49 28.36 20.90 -22.86
N PRO A 50 28.84 21.75 -21.93
CA PRO A 50 28.40 21.71 -20.53
C PRO A 50 26.89 21.92 -20.36
N ASP A 51 26.27 22.68 -21.26
CA ASP A 51 24.84 23.05 -21.21
C ASP A 51 23.97 22.20 -22.14
N VAL A 52 24.48 21.09 -22.68
CA VAL A 52 23.66 20.22 -23.53
C VAL A 52 22.68 19.40 -22.71
N PHE A 53 21.42 19.37 -23.15
CA PHE A 53 20.47 18.32 -22.79
C PHE A 53 19.77 17.88 -24.07
N LYS A 54 20.04 16.65 -24.51
CA LYS A 54 19.54 16.15 -25.80
C LYS A 54 19.06 14.71 -25.70
N ILE A 55 17.88 14.44 -26.25
CA ILE A 55 17.32 13.11 -26.38
C ILE A 55 17.69 12.57 -27.76
N ILE A 56 18.29 11.38 -27.81
CA ILE A 56 18.45 10.59 -29.03
C ILE A 56 17.39 9.48 -28.98
N PRO A 57 16.31 9.59 -29.78
CA PRO A 57 15.16 8.69 -29.69
C PRO A 57 15.55 7.21 -29.76
N ASN A 58 15.03 6.42 -28.81
CA ASN A 58 15.31 4.99 -28.60
C ASN A 58 16.79 4.60 -28.44
N LYS A 59 17.68 5.54 -28.14
CA LYS A 59 19.13 5.26 -28.05
C LYS A 59 19.79 5.83 -26.80
N ALA A 60 19.64 7.14 -26.56
CA ALA A 60 20.41 7.81 -25.51
C ALA A 60 19.77 9.11 -25.02
N ILE A 61 20.23 9.57 -23.86
CA ILE A 61 20.05 10.93 -23.35
C ILE A 61 21.45 11.49 -23.12
N ILE A 62 21.78 12.60 -23.76
CA ILE A 62 23.03 13.33 -23.56
C ILE A 62 22.77 14.44 -22.53
N ILE A 63 23.57 14.47 -21.46
CA ILE A 63 23.48 15.49 -20.40
C ILE A 63 24.85 16.11 -20.12
N GLY A 64 24.89 17.44 -20.15
CA GLY A 64 26.09 18.22 -19.94
C GLY A 64 26.45 18.39 -18.46
N THR A 65 27.71 18.73 -18.19
CA THR A 65 28.23 18.91 -16.82
C THR A 65 27.56 20.03 -16.03
N SER A 66 27.00 21.06 -16.66
CA SER A 66 26.33 22.17 -15.96
C SER A 66 25.03 21.74 -15.26
N PHE A 67 24.36 20.70 -15.81
CA PHE A 67 23.23 20.01 -15.19
C PHE A 67 23.71 19.07 -14.09
N LEU A 68 24.75 18.28 -14.32
CA LEU A 68 25.25 17.31 -13.32
C LEU A 68 25.80 17.98 -12.06
N ASN A 69 26.33 19.21 -12.19
CA ASN A 69 26.69 20.07 -11.05
C ASN A 69 25.48 20.58 -10.26
N LYS A 70 24.26 20.42 -10.79
CA LYS A 70 22.98 20.70 -10.13
C LYS A 70 22.13 19.41 -10.04
N PRO A 71 22.47 18.45 -9.19
CA PRO A 71 21.83 17.14 -9.13
C PRO A 71 20.30 17.10 -9.14
N VAL A 72 19.60 18.01 -8.44
CA VAL A 72 18.12 18.06 -8.48
C VAL A 72 17.61 18.50 -9.86
N LEU A 73 18.28 19.45 -10.51
CA LEU A 73 17.96 19.84 -11.90
C LEU A 73 18.19 18.66 -12.85
N ALA A 74 19.35 17.99 -12.73
CA ALA A 74 19.65 16.80 -13.52
C ALA A 74 18.59 15.69 -13.33
N LEU A 75 18.14 15.45 -12.09
CA LEU A 75 17.09 14.47 -11.79
C LEU A 75 15.79 14.77 -12.52
N VAL A 76 15.33 16.03 -12.47
CA VAL A 76 14.08 16.47 -13.13
C VAL A 76 14.20 16.37 -14.65
N TYR A 77 15.34 16.75 -15.22
CA TYR A 77 15.60 16.66 -16.66
C TYR A 77 15.69 15.21 -17.13
N LEU A 78 16.40 14.36 -16.39
CA LEU A 78 16.47 12.94 -16.67
C LEU A 78 15.10 12.28 -16.55
N ARG A 79 14.24 12.70 -15.61
CA ARG A 79 12.86 12.23 -15.54
C ARG A 79 12.10 12.56 -16.83
N TYR A 80 12.14 13.81 -17.28
CA TYR A 80 11.52 14.21 -18.56
C TYR A 80 12.04 13.37 -19.73
N GLY A 81 13.37 13.28 -19.88
CA GLY A 81 13.98 12.56 -21.01
C GLY A 81 13.64 11.08 -21.01
N ILE A 82 13.54 10.45 -19.84
CA ILE A 82 13.17 9.04 -19.70
C ILE A 82 11.69 8.82 -20.01
N GLU A 83 10.78 9.64 -19.47
CA GLU A 83 9.37 9.55 -19.81
C GLU A 83 9.15 9.77 -21.32
N TRP A 84 9.83 10.76 -21.93
CA TRP A 84 9.74 10.98 -23.37
C TRP A 84 10.12 9.73 -24.16
N GLN A 85 11.23 9.07 -23.81
CA GLN A 85 11.68 7.83 -24.44
C GLN A 85 10.67 6.68 -24.27
N LEU A 86 10.04 6.61 -23.10
CA LEU A 86 9.00 5.62 -22.79
C LEU A 86 7.78 5.80 -23.69
N TRP A 87 7.25 7.02 -23.81
CA TRP A 87 6.12 7.35 -24.67
C TRP A 87 6.47 7.16 -26.15
N TYR A 88 7.67 7.57 -26.57
CA TYR A 88 8.14 7.36 -27.93
C TYR A 88 8.27 5.88 -28.30
N LYS A 89 8.69 5.04 -27.35
CA LYS A 89 8.71 3.59 -27.54
C LYS A 89 7.29 3.02 -27.62
N ALA A 90 6.35 3.55 -26.85
CA ALA A 90 4.96 3.10 -26.83
C ALA A 90 4.19 3.41 -28.12
N LEU A 91 4.60 4.44 -28.87
CA LEU A 91 4.06 4.75 -30.20
C LEU A 91 4.28 3.64 -31.25
N GLY A 92 5.23 2.73 -31.02
CA GLY A 92 5.48 1.60 -31.91
C GLY A 92 5.97 2.03 -33.30
N GLU A 93 5.20 1.70 -34.34
CA GLU A 93 5.52 2.06 -35.74
C GLU A 93 5.19 3.51 -36.08
N ASN A 94 4.26 4.14 -35.35
CA ASN A 94 3.79 5.49 -35.62
C ASN A 94 4.65 6.54 -34.92
N LYS A 95 5.88 6.73 -35.41
CA LYS A 95 6.93 7.54 -34.77
C LYS A 95 6.83 9.04 -35.04
N ASP A 96 5.83 9.48 -35.79
CA ASP A 96 5.67 10.87 -36.20
C ASP A 96 4.92 11.72 -35.15
N ASP A 97 4.21 11.08 -34.22
CA ASP A 97 3.38 11.74 -33.20
C ASP A 97 4.17 12.18 -31.95
N THR A 98 5.31 12.89 -32.12
CA THR A 98 6.18 13.26 -30.98
C THR A 98 5.56 14.27 -30.01
N LEU A 99 4.54 15.02 -30.43
CA LEU A 99 3.77 15.91 -29.54
C LEU A 99 3.17 15.16 -28.35
N LEU A 100 2.67 13.95 -28.57
CA LEU A 100 2.15 13.12 -27.48
C LEU A 100 3.27 12.85 -26.45
N CYS A 101 4.48 12.55 -26.93
CA CYS A 101 5.63 12.30 -26.06
C CYS A 101 5.98 13.54 -25.24
N ASP A 102 6.03 14.72 -25.86
CA ASP A 102 6.33 15.98 -25.17
C ASP A 102 5.30 16.31 -24.10
N VAL A 103 4.01 16.27 -24.47
CA VAL A 103 2.88 16.56 -23.57
C VAL A 103 2.87 15.58 -22.39
N ALA A 104 2.99 14.28 -22.67
CA ALA A 104 2.91 13.27 -21.64
C ALA A 104 4.16 13.27 -20.73
N ALA A 105 5.36 13.42 -21.29
CA ALA A 105 6.58 13.51 -20.50
C ALA A 105 6.61 14.77 -19.62
N LEU A 106 6.15 15.90 -20.15
CA LEU A 106 6.03 17.14 -19.39
C LEU A 106 5.04 16.97 -18.23
N LYS A 107 3.86 16.40 -18.49
CA LYS A 107 2.84 16.18 -17.46
C LYS A 107 3.35 15.27 -16.33
N VAL A 108 3.99 14.15 -16.68
CA VAL A 108 4.58 13.26 -15.67
C VAL A 108 5.62 14.01 -14.84
N THR A 109 6.47 14.80 -15.50
CA THR A 109 7.56 15.50 -14.83
C THR A 109 7.07 16.66 -13.95
N GLN A 110 6.02 17.37 -14.34
CA GLN A 110 5.34 18.37 -13.49
C GLN A 110 4.81 17.74 -12.20
N ILE A 111 4.19 16.56 -12.29
CA ILE A 111 3.66 15.85 -11.12
C ILE A 111 4.81 15.33 -10.25
N PHE A 112 5.86 14.79 -10.86
CA PHE A 112 7.07 14.40 -10.14
C PHE A 112 7.72 15.58 -9.40
N TYR A 113 7.80 16.75 -10.03
CA TYR A 113 8.31 17.98 -9.41
C TYR A 113 7.51 18.35 -8.15
N LYS A 114 6.17 18.24 -8.19
CA LYS A 114 5.30 18.47 -7.01
C LYS A 114 5.57 17.49 -5.87
N LEU A 115 6.05 16.28 -6.17
CA LEU A 115 6.41 15.24 -5.19
C LEU A 115 7.84 15.38 -4.65
N LEU A 116 8.64 16.32 -5.16
CA LEU A 116 9.98 16.57 -4.61
C LEU A 116 9.87 17.15 -3.19
N PRO A 117 10.79 16.78 -2.27
CA PRO A 117 10.88 17.41 -0.98
C PRO A 117 11.05 18.93 -1.11
N LYS A 118 10.52 19.66 -0.14
CA LYS A 118 10.59 21.12 -0.09
C LYS A 118 12.00 21.67 -0.36
N ASP A 119 13.01 21.16 0.37
CA ASP A 119 14.41 21.58 0.21
C ASP A 119 14.96 21.39 -1.21
N ASP A 120 14.45 20.42 -1.96
CA ASP A 120 14.89 20.17 -3.33
C ASP A 120 14.15 21.05 -4.33
N LYS A 121 12.87 21.38 -4.08
CA LYS A 121 12.14 22.42 -4.83
C LYS A 121 12.83 23.78 -4.67
N GLU A 122 13.21 24.16 -3.45
CA GLU A 122 13.89 25.43 -3.14
C GLU A 122 15.21 25.61 -3.91
N LYS A 123 15.95 24.51 -4.16
CA LYS A 123 17.18 24.55 -4.99
C LYS A 123 16.92 24.80 -6.47
N LEU A 124 15.70 24.53 -6.95
CA LEU A 124 15.31 24.75 -8.33
C LEU A 124 14.79 26.17 -8.56
N GLU A 125 14.19 26.82 -7.55
CA GLU A 125 13.59 28.15 -7.66
C GLU A 125 14.45 29.21 -8.38
N PRO A 126 15.74 29.43 -8.01
CA PRO A 126 16.55 30.48 -8.63
C PRO A 126 17.01 30.16 -10.06
N LEU A 127 16.75 28.95 -10.55
CA LEU A 127 17.22 28.49 -11.86
C LEU A 127 16.20 28.84 -12.95
N ASN A 128 16.69 29.34 -14.08
CA ASN A 128 15.92 29.63 -15.28
C ASN A 128 16.45 28.76 -16.42
N PHE A 129 15.64 27.80 -16.85
CA PHE A 129 15.90 26.96 -18.02
C PHE A 129 14.56 26.67 -18.68
N THR A 130 14.48 26.74 -20.01
CA THR A 130 13.22 26.58 -20.77
C THR A 130 12.36 25.39 -20.31
N LEU A 131 12.91 24.17 -20.27
CA LEU A 131 12.17 23.00 -19.81
C LEU A 131 11.80 23.08 -18.31
N LEU A 132 12.65 23.66 -17.47
CA LEU A 132 12.36 23.82 -16.05
C LEU A 132 11.19 24.78 -15.84
N ASP A 133 11.11 25.86 -16.62
CA ASP A 133 10.04 26.85 -16.52
C ASP A 133 8.69 26.23 -16.92
N PHE A 134 8.68 25.38 -17.95
CA PHE A 134 7.50 24.55 -18.27
C PHE A 134 7.14 23.60 -17.11
N ILE A 135 8.11 23.00 -16.44
CA ILE A 135 7.87 22.05 -15.34
C ILE A 135 7.36 22.76 -14.08
N LYS A 136 7.82 23.98 -13.79
CA LYS A 136 7.39 24.79 -12.64
C LYS A 136 5.99 25.39 -12.83
N SER A 137 5.50 25.46 -14.07
CA SER A 137 4.22 26.10 -14.38
C SER A 137 3.04 25.49 -13.62
N GLU A 138 2.31 26.32 -12.89
CA GLU A 138 1.10 25.90 -12.16
C GLU A 138 -0.12 25.71 -13.06
N ALA A 139 -0.09 26.29 -14.28
CA ALA A 139 -1.21 26.26 -15.23
C ALA A 139 -1.52 24.86 -15.80
N GLY A 140 -0.74 23.84 -15.43
CA GLY A 140 -0.85 22.48 -15.97
C GLY A 140 -0.39 22.39 -17.42
N VAL A 141 -0.45 21.18 -17.99
CA VAL A 141 -0.19 20.97 -19.42
C VAL A 141 -1.48 21.27 -20.20
N ASP A 142 -1.43 22.33 -20.98
CA ASP A 142 -2.51 22.83 -21.84
C ASP A 142 -2.45 22.09 -23.18
N ILE A 143 -3.25 21.03 -23.30
CA ILE A 143 -3.26 20.12 -24.44
C ILE A 143 -3.66 20.85 -25.75
N ASP A 144 -4.41 21.96 -25.64
CA ASP A 144 -4.91 22.73 -26.78
C ASP A 144 -3.90 23.78 -27.27
N ALA A 145 -2.89 24.12 -26.47
CA ALA A 145 -1.89 25.14 -26.80
C ALA A 145 -0.59 24.56 -27.39
N ILE A 146 -0.72 23.78 -28.46
CA ILE A 146 0.34 23.00 -29.11
C ILE A 146 1.55 23.85 -29.53
N THR A 147 1.36 25.13 -29.88
CA THR A 147 2.46 26.04 -30.24
C THR A 147 3.41 26.34 -29.07
N LYS A 148 2.95 26.23 -27.82
CA LYS A 148 3.78 26.45 -26.62
C LYS A 148 4.89 25.40 -26.50
N TYR A 149 4.71 24.21 -27.06
CA TYR A 149 5.64 23.09 -26.90
C TYR A 149 6.66 22.95 -28.03
N LYS A 150 6.65 23.85 -29.02
CA LYS A 150 7.63 23.84 -30.12
C LYS A 150 9.08 23.91 -29.62
N GLU A 151 9.32 24.63 -28.53
CA GLU A 151 10.66 24.75 -27.93
C GLU A 151 11.20 23.41 -27.41
N LEU A 152 10.32 22.47 -27.05
CA LEU A 152 10.71 21.12 -26.61
C LEU A 152 11.26 20.26 -27.76
N GLN A 153 10.90 20.57 -29.02
CA GLN A 153 11.40 19.84 -30.19
C GLN A 153 12.91 19.94 -30.34
N ALA A 154 13.52 21.06 -29.91
CA ALA A 154 14.96 21.23 -29.93
C ALA A 154 15.69 20.19 -29.06
N ILE A 155 15.03 19.65 -28.03
CA ILE A 155 15.59 18.65 -27.11
C ILE A 155 15.78 17.30 -27.82
N HIS A 156 14.84 16.89 -28.69
CA HIS A 156 14.90 15.59 -29.37
C HIS A 156 15.24 15.67 -30.87
N GLY A 157 15.18 16.86 -31.47
CA GLY A 157 15.57 17.13 -32.85
C GLY A 157 14.68 16.48 -33.91
N ILE A 158 13.41 16.24 -33.60
CA ILE A 158 12.40 15.78 -34.59
C ILE A 158 11.41 16.91 -34.78
N ASP A 159 11.28 17.40 -36.02
CA ASP A 159 10.26 18.38 -36.36
C ASP A 159 8.91 17.67 -36.39
N ASN A 160 8.01 18.07 -35.50
CA ASN A 160 6.68 17.50 -35.48
C ASN A 160 5.85 18.08 -36.64
N THR A 161 5.50 17.23 -37.60
CA THR A 161 4.70 17.60 -38.77
C THR A 161 3.21 17.69 -38.47
N ASN A 162 2.76 17.10 -37.35
CA ASN A 162 1.36 16.99 -36.98
C ASN A 162 1.02 17.98 -35.84
N SER A 163 0.19 18.99 -36.14
CA SER A 163 -0.14 20.06 -35.19
C SER A 163 -1.39 19.82 -34.37
N GLU A 164 -2.00 18.63 -34.41
CA GLU A 164 -3.25 18.32 -33.71
C GLU A 164 -3.06 17.21 -32.68
N PHE A 165 -3.57 17.43 -31.46
CA PHE A 165 -3.61 16.43 -30.41
C PHE A 165 -4.87 15.57 -30.58
N LYS A 166 -4.71 14.25 -30.75
CA LYS A 166 -5.84 13.36 -31.02
C LYS A 166 -6.71 13.20 -29.76
N GLU A 167 -8.02 13.38 -29.89
CA GLU A 167 -8.98 13.18 -28.78
C GLU A 167 -8.84 11.79 -28.12
N SER A 168 -8.51 10.76 -28.90
CA SER A 168 -8.26 9.41 -28.38
C SER A 168 -7.09 9.30 -27.39
N TRP A 169 -6.17 10.27 -27.37
CA TRP A 169 -5.03 10.29 -26.45
C TRP A 169 -5.35 10.94 -25.11
N LYS A 170 -6.35 11.83 -25.06
CA LYS A 170 -6.72 12.57 -23.86
C LYS A 170 -6.93 11.66 -22.64
N PRO A 171 -7.78 10.61 -22.70
CA PRO A 171 -7.96 9.72 -21.54
C PRO A 171 -6.68 8.96 -21.16
N ILE A 172 -5.81 8.64 -22.14
CA ILE A 172 -4.52 7.97 -21.90
C ILE A 172 -3.58 8.91 -21.13
N VAL A 173 -3.46 10.18 -21.54
CA VAL A 173 -2.63 11.18 -20.87
C VAL A 173 -3.22 11.60 -19.52
N GLU A 174 -4.54 11.62 -19.37
CA GLU A 174 -5.20 11.91 -18.10
C GLU A 174 -4.96 10.84 -17.04
N ASN A 175 -4.85 9.56 -17.44
CA ASN A 175 -4.77 8.46 -16.49
C ASN A 175 -3.37 7.81 -16.38
N LEU A 176 -2.58 7.80 -17.45
CA LEU A 176 -1.30 7.07 -17.53
C LEU A 176 -0.06 7.98 -17.65
N ALA A 177 -0.22 9.25 -18.03
CA ALA A 177 0.86 10.26 -17.94
C ALA A 177 1.02 10.78 -16.50
N MET A 178 1.14 9.84 -15.57
CA MET A 178 1.28 10.00 -14.14
C MET A 178 2.49 9.18 -13.67
N PRO A 179 3.37 9.69 -12.80
CA PRO A 179 4.44 8.88 -12.21
C PRO A 179 3.87 7.64 -11.51
N THR A 180 4.58 6.51 -11.53
CA THR A 180 4.16 5.30 -10.80
C THR A 180 3.97 5.58 -9.31
N GLU A 181 4.86 6.36 -8.70
CA GLU A 181 4.74 6.84 -7.32
C GLU A 181 3.49 7.69 -7.07
N TYR A 182 3.03 8.47 -8.05
CA TYR A 182 1.77 9.21 -7.92
C TYR A 182 0.57 8.27 -8.01
N LEU A 183 0.57 7.35 -8.99
CA LEU A 183 -0.50 6.38 -9.17
C LEU A 183 -0.72 5.56 -7.90
N LEU A 184 0.35 5.13 -7.24
CA LEU A 184 0.27 4.39 -5.98
C LEU A 184 -0.40 5.17 -4.83
N MET A 185 -0.50 6.50 -4.91
CA MET A 185 -1.21 7.36 -3.95
C MET A 185 -2.61 7.80 -4.40
N SER A 186 -2.94 7.65 -5.69
CA SER A 186 -4.22 8.13 -6.25
C SER A 186 -5.40 7.19 -5.96
N GLY A 187 -6.64 7.65 -6.14
CA GLY A 187 -7.82 6.79 -6.06
C GLY A 187 -8.03 6.15 -4.68
N GLY A 188 -7.77 6.92 -3.62
CA GLY A 188 -8.06 6.61 -2.23
C GLY A 188 -8.37 7.91 -1.49
N ASP A 189 -8.41 7.91 -0.16
CA ASP A 189 -8.68 9.12 0.62
C ASP A 189 -7.40 9.85 1.06
N LEU A 190 -7.58 10.97 1.79
CA LEU A 190 -6.53 11.84 2.29
C LEU A 190 -5.45 11.16 3.14
N ARG A 191 -5.66 9.93 3.62
CA ARG A 191 -4.66 9.15 4.37
C ARG A 191 -3.55 8.62 3.46
N LEU A 192 -3.73 8.60 2.13
CA LEU A 192 -2.67 8.30 1.15
C LEU A 192 -1.77 9.50 0.87
N ASN A 193 -2.22 10.72 1.14
CA ASN A 193 -1.42 11.93 0.94
C ASN A 193 -0.15 11.87 1.78
N ILE A 194 0.96 12.30 1.19
CA ILE A 194 2.26 12.39 1.86
C ILE A 194 2.53 13.83 2.32
N ASP A 195 3.29 13.97 3.40
CA ASP A 195 3.81 15.26 3.84
C ASP A 195 4.97 15.75 2.94
N GLU A 196 5.22 17.05 2.83
CA GLU A 196 6.25 17.59 1.93
C GLU A 196 7.71 17.45 2.43
N VAL A 197 7.90 16.99 3.67
CA VAL A 197 9.22 16.94 4.34
C VAL A 197 9.75 15.51 4.35
N GLY A 198 9.06 14.63 5.06
CA GLY A 198 9.34 13.21 5.18
C GLY A 198 8.89 12.41 3.96
N LEU A 199 7.99 12.96 3.14
CA LEU A 199 7.30 12.24 2.05
C LEU A 199 6.58 10.99 2.56
N LEU A 200 6.09 11.01 3.80
CA LEU A 200 5.39 9.91 4.45
C LEU A 200 3.90 10.20 4.53
N ASN A 201 3.09 9.16 4.34
CA ASN A 201 1.65 9.23 4.58
C ASN A 201 1.31 8.99 6.06
N LYS A 202 0.02 9.00 6.42
CA LYS A 202 -0.43 8.79 7.81
C LYS A 202 -0.06 7.41 8.41
N TYR A 203 0.38 6.48 7.58
CA TYR A 203 0.87 5.15 7.99
C TYR A 203 2.40 5.07 8.04
N GLY A 204 3.13 6.18 7.90
CA GLY A 204 4.60 6.17 7.89
C GLY A 204 5.21 5.52 6.65
N CYS A 205 4.45 5.43 5.55
CA CYS A 205 4.86 4.81 4.29
C CYS A 205 5.13 5.85 3.20
N ARG A 206 5.99 5.49 2.24
CA ARG A 206 6.21 6.24 1.00
C ARG A 206 5.63 5.48 -0.19
N PRO A 207 5.23 6.17 -1.27
CA PRO A 207 4.74 5.54 -2.49
C PRO A 207 5.85 5.04 -3.42
N PHE A 208 7.10 5.19 -3.01
CA PHE A 208 8.29 4.69 -3.70
C PHE A 208 9.18 3.94 -2.69
N PRO A 209 10.16 3.15 -3.17
CA PRO A 209 10.98 2.33 -2.31
C PRO A 209 11.74 3.11 -1.24
N ARG A 210 11.80 2.53 -0.03
CA ARG A 210 12.46 3.11 1.15
C ARG A 210 13.49 2.13 1.75
N PRO A 211 14.55 1.77 1.01
CA PRO A 211 15.51 0.74 1.43
C PRO A 211 16.34 1.11 2.66
N GLU A 212 16.38 2.40 3.02
CA GLU A 212 17.11 2.88 4.20
C GLU A 212 16.39 2.61 5.53
N ALA A 213 15.11 2.22 5.52
CA ALA A 213 14.31 2.00 6.72
C ALA A 213 14.12 0.51 7.02
N PHE A 214 14.44 0.10 8.25
CA PHE A 214 14.10 -1.23 8.75
C PHE A 214 12.59 -1.30 8.98
N THR A 215 11.91 -2.19 8.27
CA THR A 215 10.44 -2.16 8.17
C THR A 215 9.81 -3.49 8.60
N PHE A 216 9.12 -3.45 9.74
CA PHE A 216 8.36 -4.56 10.33
C PHE A 216 6.94 -4.12 10.73
N ALA A 217 6.33 -3.29 9.88
CA ALA A 217 5.03 -2.64 10.09
C ALA A 217 3.87 -3.35 9.37
N SER A 218 4.05 -4.61 8.95
CA SER A 218 3.10 -5.37 8.11
C SER A 218 1.75 -5.68 8.76
N SER A 219 1.53 -5.31 10.03
CA SER A 219 0.21 -5.31 10.67
C SER A 219 -0.60 -4.03 10.42
N THR A 220 0.04 -3.01 9.83
CA THR A 220 -0.53 -1.69 9.51
C THR A 220 -0.39 -1.40 8.01
N ALA A 221 0.83 -1.12 7.54
CA ALA A 221 1.17 -0.87 6.14
C ALA A 221 2.69 -0.86 5.95
N THR A 222 3.17 -0.93 4.72
CA THR A 222 4.61 -0.86 4.40
C THR A 222 4.83 -0.16 3.06
N SER A 223 5.92 0.59 2.92
CA SER A 223 6.32 1.19 1.64
C SER A 223 6.56 0.10 0.61
N VAL A 224 6.20 0.38 -0.65
CA VAL A 224 6.45 -0.52 -1.79
C VAL A 224 7.93 -0.91 -1.88
N SER A 225 8.23 -2.16 -2.26
CA SER A 225 9.62 -2.61 -2.45
C SER A 225 10.19 -2.11 -3.77
N ASN A 226 11.52 -2.12 -3.91
CA ASN A 226 12.16 -1.86 -5.21
C ASN A 226 11.66 -2.82 -6.29
N PHE A 227 11.50 -4.09 -5.94
CA PHE A 227 11.08 -5.12 -6.89
C PHE A 227 9.64 -4.91 -7.38
N ALA A 228 8.70 -4.67 -6.47
CA ALA A 228 7.30 -4.43 -6.81
C ALA A 228 7.11 -3.10 -7.53
N PHE A 229 7.85 -2.05 -7.14
CA PHE A 229 7.82 -0.75 -7.83
C PHE A 229 8.29 -0.87 -9.28
N ASP A 230 9.46 -1.48 -9.52
CA ASP A 230 10.01 -1.70 -10.86
C ASP A 230 9.05 -2.52 -11.75
N LYS A 231 8.37 -3.53 -11.18
CA LYS A 231 7.40 -4.35 -11.90
C LYS A 231 6.12 -3.58 -12.22
N THR A 232 5.68 -2.72 -11.32
CA THR A 232 4.48 -1.89 -11.50
C THR A 232 4.73 -0.80 -12.54
N ASP A 233 5.90 -0.17 -12.53
CA ASP A 233 6.29 0.80 -13.56
C ASP A 233 6.34 0.16 -14.96
N LYS A 234 6.85 -1.06 -15.07
CA LYS A 234 6.79 -1.83 -16.33
C LYS A 234 5.36 -2.10 -16.80
N VAL A 235 4.44 -2.40 -15.87
CA VAL A 235 3.03 -2.60 -16.19
C VAL A 235 2.39 -1.32 -16.70
N ARG A 236 2.66 -0.17 -16.07
CA ARG A 236 2.25 1.15 -16.60
C ARG A 236 2.71 1.34 -18.04
N ASN A 237 3.96 1.00 -18.35
CA ASN A 237 4.50 1.15 -19.71
C ASN A 237 3.79 0.25 -20.73
N ILE A 238 3.45 -0.98 -20.33
CA ILE A 238 2.66 -1.90 -21.15
C ILE A 238 1.26 -1.34 -21.40
N LEU A 239 0.63 -0.76 -20.36
CA LEU A 239 -0.71 -0.18 -20.47
C LEU A 239 -0.74 1.05 -21.38
N ILE A 240 0.30 1.89 -21.36
CA ILE A 240 0.42 3.02 -22.30
C ILE A 240 0.44 2.50 -23.74
N GLY A 241 1.33 1.54 -24.05
CA GLY A 241 1.43 0.97 -25.39
C GLY A 241 0.15 0.25 -25.85
N ASN A 242 -0.48 -0.52 -24.95
CA ASN A 242 -1.74 -1.19 -25.25
C ASN A 242 -2.88 -0.19 -25.46
N SER A 243 -2.95 0.89 -24.68
CA SER A 243 -4.00 1.91 -24.82
C SER A 243 -3.88 2.66 -26.15
N LEU A 244 -2.65 2.97 -26.58
CA LEU A 244 -2.40 3.59 -27.89
C LEU A 244 -2.75 2.66 -29.05
N LYS A 245 -2.61 1.34 -28.87
CA LYS A 245 -2.85 0.35 -29.92
C LYS A 245 -4.31 -0.15 -30.00
N TYR A 246 -4.95 -0.37 -28.86
CA TYR A 246 -6.25 -1.05 -28.75
C TYR A 246 -7.36 -0.17 -28.18
N GLY A 247 -7.04 1.07 -27.81
CA GLY A 247 -7.95 1.99 -27.13
C GLY A 247 -7.86 1.90 -25.60
N PHE A 248 -8.08 3.05 -24.96
CA PHE A 248 -7.96 3.23 -23.52
C PHE A 248 -8.94 2.37 -22.71
N GLU A 249 -10.24 2.48 -23.01
CA GLU A 249 -11.31 1.83 -22.23
C GLU A 249 -11.14 0.31 -22.23
N LYS A 250 -11.02 -0.29 -23.42
CA LYS A 250 -10.78 -1.73 -23.57
C LYS A 250 -9.54 -2.19 -22.80
N THR A 251 -8.42 -1.48 -22.96
CA THR A 251 -7.16 -1.83 -22.26
C THR A 251 -7.33 -1.79 -20.74
N THR A 252 -8.12 -0.86 -20.23
CA THR A 252 -8.34 -0.70 -18.79
C THR A 252 -9.23 -1.80 -18.22
N ILE A 253 -10.31 -2.15 -18.93
CA ILE A 253 -11.19 -3.27 -18.59
C ILE A 253 -10.39 -4.58 -18.58
N ASP A 254 -9.64 -4.84 -19.66
CA ASP A 254 -8.78 -6.03 -19.79
C ASP A 254 -7.76 -6.11 -18.64
N PHE A 255 -7.21 -4.97 -18.20
CA PHE A 255 -6.27 -4.93 -17.09
C PHE A 255 -6.93 -5.21 -15.73
N SER A 256 -8.10 -4.62 -15.45
CA SER A 256 -8.87 -4.91 -14.23
C SER A 256 -9.20 -6.40 -14.12
N GLU A 257 -9.69 -7.00 -15.22
CA GLU A 257 -10.03 -8.43 -15.26
C GLU A 257 -8.79 -9.34 -15.18
N LEU A 258 -7.67 -8.93 -15.78
CA LEU A 258 -6.39 -9.63 -15.62
C LEU A 258 -5.94 -9.65 -14.15
N LEU A 259 -6.10 -8.55 -13.41
CA LEU A 259 -5.78 -8.50 -11.99
C LEU A 259 -6.68 -9.43 -11.17
N LYS A 260 -8.00 -9.41 -11.41
CA LYS A 260 -8.93 -10.34 -10.74
C LYS A 260 -8.56 -11.80 -11.04
N THR A 261 -8.23 -12.11 -12.30
CA THR A 261 -7.76 -13.44 -12.73
C THR A 261 -6.46 -13.85 -12.03
N ASN A 262 -5.49 -12.95 -11.91
CA ASN A 262 -4.24 -13.21 -11.21
C ASN A 262 -4.48 -13.47 -9.71
N LEU A 263 -5.39 -12.74 -9.09
CA LEU A 263 -5.78 -12.93 -7.70
C LEU A 263 -6.45 -14.30 -7.48
N ARG A 264 -7.36 -14.70 -8.37
CA ARG A 264 -7.95 -16.05 -8.40
C ARG A 264 -6.87 -17.12 -8.50
N LYS A 265 -5.89 -16.94 -9.39
CA LYS A 265 -4.77 -17.88 -9.55
C LYS A 265 -3.90 -18.00 -8.30
N ILE A 266 -3.54 -16.87 -7.67
CA ILE A 266 -2.71 -16.84 -6.45
C ILE A 266 -3.39 -17.63 -5.32
N PHE A 267 -4.67 -17.39 -5.10
CA PHE A 267 -5.43 -18.06 -4.04
C PHE A 267 -6.08 -19.39 -4.49
N LYS A 268 -5.83 -19.81 -5.73
CA LYS A 268 -6.37 -21.04 -6.34
C LYS A 268 -7.90 -21.12 -6.24
N LEU A 269 -8.58 -19.98 -6.41
CA LEU A 269 -10.02 -19.86 -6.32
C LEU A 269 -10.71 -20.57 -7.49
N TYR A 270 -11.93 -21.04 -7.27
CA TYR A 270 -12.78 -21.56 -8.35
C TYR A 270 -13.30 -20.41 -9.21
N ASP A 271 -13.56 -20.68 -10.50
CA ASP A 271 -14.01 -19.65 -11.46
C ASP A 271 -15.33 -18.98 -11.07
N GLY A 272 -16.18 -19.66 -10.29
CA GLY A 272 -17.43 -19.10 -9.77
C GLY A 272 -17.27 -18.06 -8.66
N CYS A 273 -16.06 -17.83 -8.14
CA CYS A 273 -15.82 -16.79 -7.15
C CYS A 273 -15.67 -15.41 -7.81
N GLU A 274 -16.46 -14.46 -7.35
CA GLU A 274 -16.38 -13.07 -7.81
C GLU A 274 -15.53 -12.19 -6.90
N ILE A 275 -14.92 -11.15 -7.49
CA ILE A 275 -14.00 -10.25 -6.80
C ILE A 275 -14.42 -8.80 -7.06
N ILE A 276 -14.56 -8.03 -5.98
CA ILE A 276 -14.69 -6.58 -6.03
C ILE A 276 -13.37 -5.98 -5.55
N PHE A 277 -12.79 -5.07 -6.33
CA PHE A 277 -11.68 -4.25 -5.83
C PHE A 277 -12.21 -3.09 -5.00
N SER A 278 -11.48 -2.76 -3.94
CA SER A 278 -11.86 -1.75 -2.98
C SER A 278 -10.66 -0.84 -2.66
N PRO A 279 -10.87 0.48 -2.55
CA PRO A 279 -9.81 1.38 -2.12
C PRO A 279 -9.24 1.02 -0.74
N SER A 280 -10.04 0.53 0.21
CA SER A 280 -9.55 0.20 1.56
C SER A 280 -10.41 -0.87 2.24
N GLY A 281 -9.96 -1.37 3.39
CA GLY A 281 -10.79 -2.27 4.21
C GLY A 281 -12.08 -1.61 4.71
N THR A 282 -12.07 -0.31 4.99
CA THR A 282 -13.30 0.43 5.36
C THR A 282 -14.25 0.57 4.18
N ASP A 283 -13.72 0.82 2.97
CA ASP A 283 -14.52 0.84 1.75
C ASP A 283 -15.13 -0.54 1.46
N SER A 284 -14.39 -1.62 1.70
CA SER A 284 -14.93 -2.98 1.58
C SER A 284 -16.12 -3.19 2.53
N SER A 285 -16.08 -2.65 3.75
CA SER A 285 -17.25 -2.67 4.65
C SER A 285 -18.44 -1.88 4.09
N LEU A 286 -18.22 -0.74 3.43
CA LEU A 286 -19.29 0.04 2.81
C LEU A 286 -19.88 -0.68 1.58
N GLN A 287 -19.04 -1.29 0.73
CA GLN A 287 -19.50 -2.13 -0.38
C GLN A 287 -20.36 -3.29 0.12
N LEU A 288 -19.93 -3.99 1.18
CA LEU A 288 -20.72 -5.04 1.83
C LEU A 288 -22.05 -4.52 2.38
N ALA A 289 -22.04 -3.37 3.04
CA ALA A 289 -23.27 -2.74 3.53
C ALA A 289 -24.24 -2.45 2.38
N GLY A 290 -23.76 -1.87 1.28
CA GLY A 290 -24.55 -1.59 0.08
C GLY A 290 -25.12 -2.85 -0.59
N ILE A 291 -24.35 -3.93 -0.67
CA ILE A 291 -24.83 -5.23 -1.17
C ILE A 291 -25.90 -5.79 -0.24
N THR A 292 -25.71 -5.71 1.07
CA THR A 292 -26.68 -6.21 2.06
C THR A 292 -28.03 -5.48 1.94
N GLN A 293 -28.03 -4.19 1.59
CA GLN A 293 -29.26 -3.43 1.37
C GLN A 293 -30.17 -4.02 0.28
N ILE A 294 -29.62 -4.75 -0.69
CA ILE A 294 -30.36 -5.25 -1.84
C ILE A 294 -30.58 -6.76 -1.84
N THR A 295 -29.88 -7.51 -0.98
CA THR A 295 -29.97 -8.98 -0.93
C THR A 295 -31.03 -9.50 0.04
N THR A 296 -31.65 -8.62 0.84
CA THR A 296 -32.69 -9.00 1.80
C THR A 296 -33.70 -7.88 2.00
N ASP A 297 -34.98 -8.25 2.10
CA ASP A 297 -36.05 -7.31 2.46
C ASP A 297 -36.23 -7.18 3.98
N LYS A 298 -35.61 -8.07 4.77
CA LYS A 298 -35.64 -8.02 6.24
C LYS A 298 -34.88 -6.80 6.76
N GLU A 299 -35.23 -6.34 7.96
CA GLU A 299 -34.37 -5.39 8.69
C GLU A 299 -33.01 -6.02 8.97
N ILE A 300 -31.95 -5.22 8.88
CA ILE A 300 -30.57 -5.69 8.94
C ILE A 300 -29.96 -5.34 10.28
N THR A 301 -29.21 -6.28 10.85
CA THR A 301 -28.31 -6.03 11.98
C THR A 301 -26.92 -6.58 11.66
N HIS A 302 -25.92 -5.70 11.68
CA HIS A 302 -24.52 -6.09 11.63
C HIS A 302 -24.04 -6.42 13.04
N VAL A 303 -23.52 -7.63 13.25
CA VAL A 303 -22.78 -8.00 14.46
C VAL A 303 -21.29 -7.90 14.14
N LEU A 304 -20.66 -6.82 14.61
CA LEU A 304 -19.26 -6.50 14.34
C LEU A 304 -18.37 -7.00 15.47
N VAL A 305 -17.75 -8.16 15.28
CA VAL A 305 -16.75 -8.70 16.19
C VAL A 305 -15.45 -7.92 16.04
N ALA A 306 -14.70 -7.76 17.14
CA ALA A 306 -13.43 -7.04 17.18
C ALA A 306 -13.54 -5.56 16.76
N SER A 307 -14.64 -4.89 17.12
CA SER A 307 -14.91 -3.49 16.72
C SER A 307 -13.84 -2.48 17.16
N ASP A 308 -13.08 -2.78 18.22
CA ASP A 308 -11.92 -2.02 18.72
C ASP A 308 -10.62 -2.30 17.92
N GLU A 309 -10.58 -3.39 17.16
CA GLU A 309 -9.43 -3.83 16.37
C GLU A 309 -9.67 -3.87 14.85
N THR A 310 -10.81 -3.36 14.39
CA THR A 310 -11.06 -3.04 12.97
C THR A 310 -10.64 -1.59 12.65
N GLY A 311 -10.91 -1.13 11.43
CA GLY A 311 -10.74 0.27 11.05
C GLY A 311 -11.79 1.16 11.75
N SER A 312 -11.40 2.33 12.25
CA SER A 312 -12.30 3.22 13.00
C SER A 312 -13.53 3.70 12.21
N GLY A 313 -13.46 3.67 10.88
CA GLY A 313 -14.59 4.00 10.00
C GLY A 313 -15.55 2.84 9.73
N VAL A 314 -15.20 1.59 10.08
CA VAL A 314 -16.01 0.39 9.76
C VAL A 314 -17.42 0.46 10.37
N PRO A 315 -17.62 0.83 11.65
CA PRO A 315 -18.98 0.91 12.20
C PRO A 315 -19.87 1.93 11.47
N GLY A 316 -19.30 3.05 11.04
CA GLY A 316 -20.03 4.07 10.26
C GLY A 316 -20.34 3.59 8.85
N ALA A 317 -19.37 2.96 8.19
CA ALA A 317 -19.55 2.38 6.86
C ALA A 317 -20.67 1.31 6.84
N LEU A 318 -20.72 0.43 7.85
CA LEU A 318 -21.78 -0.58 7.99
C LEU A 318 -23.16 0.04 8.22
N LYS A 319 -23.23 1.22 8.85
CA LYS A 319 -24.48 1.99 9.01
C LYS A 319 -24.93 2.72 7.74
N GLY A 320 -24.14 2.67 6.66
CA GLY A 320 -24.39 3.52 5.49
C GLY A 320 -24.10 5.00 5.77
N CYS A 321 -23.12 5.31 6.64
CA CYS A 321 -22.69 6.68 6.89
C CYS A 321 -21.30 6.94 6.27
N HIS A 322 -21.08 8.19 5.88
CA HIS A 322 -19.78 8.68 5.43
C HIS A 322 -18.72 8.51 6.54
N PHE A 323 -17.61 7.82 6.27
CA PHE A 323 -16.59 7.50 7.28
C PHE A 323 -15.34 8.41 7.27
N GLU A 324 -15.17 9.22 6.23
CA GLU A 324 -14.15 10.27 6.09
C GLU A 324 -14.82 11.54 5.53
N ASN A 325 -14.05 12.56 5.13
CA ASN A 325 -14.57 13.81 4.52
C ASN A 325 -14.35 13.87 3.00
N THR A 326 -13.83 12.81 2.41
CA THR A 326 -13.58 12.72 0.97
C THR A 326 -13.69 11.26 0.54
N THR A 327 -14.33 10.99 -0.59
CA THR A 327 -14.41 9.63 -1.16
C THR A 327 -13.18 9.29 -1.99
N ALA A 328 -13.02 8.02 -2.39
CA ALA A 328 -11.93 7.61 -3.29
C ALA A 328 -12.02 8.21 -4.70
N LEU A 329 -13.19 8.73 -5.10
CA LEU A 329 -13.42 9.48 -6.34
C LEU A 329 -13.28 11.00 -6.13
N ASN A 330 -12.73 11.43 -4.99
CA ASN A 330 -12.51 12.84 -4.61
C ASN A 330 -13.78 13.68 -4.43
N HIS A 331 -14.95 13.07 -4.15
CA HIS A 331 -16.13 13.85 -3.78
C HIS A 331 -15.99 14.38 -2.34
N PRO A 332 -16.19 15.70 -2.10
CA PRO A 332 -16.24 16.25 -0.76
C PRO A 332 -17.54 15.84 -0.08
N ILE A 333 -17.42 15.25 1.10
CA ILE A 333 -18.52 14.70 1.90
C ILE A 333 -18.25 14.98 3.37
N LYS A 334 -19.24 14.78 4.23
CA LYS A 334 -19.12 15.06 5.67
C LYS A 334 -19.20 13.78 6.48
N LYS A 335 -18.13 13.48 7.21
CA LYS A 335 -18.05 12.31 8.08
C LYS A 335 -19.21 12.28 9.08
N GLY A 336 -19.88 11.13 9.16
CA GLY A 336 -20.99 10.86 10.06
C GLY A 336 -22.38 11.07 9.43
N ASP A 337 -22.49 11.82 8.33
CA ASP A 337 -23.76 12.01 7.63
C ASP A 337 -24.17 10.70 6.90
N SER A 338 -25.47 10.47 6.77
CA SER A 338 -26.01 9.28 6.08
C SER A 338 -25.78 9.37 4.57
N ILE A 339 -25.47 8.23 3.96
CA ILE A 339 -25.30 8.07 2.51
C ILE A 339 -26.68 7.83 1.90
N GLU A 340 -26.98 8.55 0.82
CA GLU A 340 -28.27 8.47 0.13
C GLU A 340 -28.59 7.06 -0.37
N GLY A 341 -29.84 6.62 -0.15
CA GLY A 341 -30.36 5.33 -0.58
C GLY A 341 -30.13 4.16 0.38
N PHE A 342 -29.42 4.36 1.50
CA PHE A 342 -29.32 3.35 2.55
C PHE A 342 -30.58 3.34 3.43
N ARG A 343 -31.11 2.15 3.72
CA ARG A 343 -32.11 1.96 4.79
C ARG A 343 -31.40 1.90 6.15
N ASP A 344 -32.13 2.25 7.21
CA ASP A 344 -31.63 2.15 8.58
C ASP A 344 -31.26 0.72 8.94
N VAL A 345 -30.12 0.57 9.63
CA VAL A 345 -29.59 -0.72 10.11
C VAL A 345 -29.05 -0.58 11.52
N ASP A 346 -29.02 -1.69 12.24
CA ASP A 346 -28.33 -1.74 13.53
C ASP A 346 -26.91 -2.28 13.39
N VAL A 347 -26.02 -1.78 14.25
CA VAL A 347 -24.64 -2.27 14.35
C VAL A 347 -24.32 -2.55 15.81
N ILE A 348 -24.30 -3.83 16.16
CA ILE A 348 -23.87 -4.31 17.47
C ILE A 348 -22.36 -4.46 17.43
N LYS A 349 -21.67 -3.79 18.36
CA LYS A 349 -20.20 -3.78 18.46
C LYS A 349 -19.77 -4.70 19.58
N ILE A 350 -19.00 -5.73 19.24
CA ILE A 350 -18.36 -6.64 20.19
C ILE A 350 -16.87 -6.30 20.16
N THR A 351 -16.30 -5.95 21.32
CA THR A 351 -14.88 -5.62 21.46
C THR A 351 -14.08 -6.84 21.88
N PHE A 352 -12.79 -6.89 21.57
CA PHE A 352 -11.90 -7.90 22.16
C PHE A 352 -11.62 -7.62 23.63
N ARG A 353 -11.58 -6.34 24.01
CA ARG A 353 -11.25 -5.91 25.36
C ARG A 353 -12.45 -5.46 26.16
N ASP A 354 -12.41 -5.71 27.46
CA ASP A 354 -13.38 -5.20 28.43
C ASP A 354 -13.17 -3.71 28.73
N GLU A 355 -13.99 -3.14 29.60
CA GLU A 355 -13.88 -1.75 30.04
C GLU A 355 -12.57 -1.43 30.78
N ASN A 356 -11.86 -2.43 31.31
CA ASN A 356 -10.58 -2.29 31.99
C ASN A 356 -9.37 -2.43 31.03
N GLY A 357 -9.61 -2.85 29.80
CA GLY A 357 -8.58 -3.12 28.78
C GLY A 357 -8.08 -4.55 28.75
N ALA A 358 -8.59 -5.44 29.59
CA ALA A 358 -8.22 -6.84 29.59
C ALA A 358 -8.79 -7.54 28.36
N LEU A 359 -8.02 -8.46 27.77
CA LEU A 359 -8.52 -9.30 26.68
C LEU A 359 -9.56 -10.27 27.24
N LYS A 360 -10.74 -10.31 26.64
CA LYS A 360 -11.79 -11.27 27.01
C LYS A 360 -11.41 -12.67 26.57
N SER A 361 -11.82 -13.67 27.35
CA SER A 361 -11.61 -15.07 26.94
C SER A 361 -12.49 -15.43 25.74
N THR A 362 -12.11 -16.49 25.03
CA THR A 362 -12.86 -17.00 23.88
C THR A 362 -14.31 -17.32 24.26
N GLU A 363 -14.52 -17.92 25.43
CA GLU A 363 -15.86 -18.32 25.91
C GLU A 363 -16.76 -17.11 26.15
N VAL A 364 -16.21 -16.04 26.74
CA VAL A 364 -16.97 -14.80 26.97
C VAL A 364 -17.33 -14.13 25.64
N LEU A 365 -16.39 -14.04 24.70
CA LEU A 365 -16.62 -13.48 23.37
C LEU A 365 -17.67 -14.29 22.61
N ASP A 366 -17.58 -15.62 22.67
CA ASP A 366 -18.51 -16.50 21.97
C ASP A 366 -19.93 -16.38 22.52
N GLU A 367 -20.10 -16.28 23.85
CA GLU A 367 -21.42 -16.05 24.45
C GLU A 367 -22.00 -14.68 24.10
N GLU A 368 -21.17 -13.62 24.05
CA GLU A 368 -21.61 -12.30 23.58
C GLU A 368 -22.09 -12.33 22.12
N VAL A 369 -21.34 -13.00 21.25
CA VAL A 369 -21.70 -13.17 19.82
C VAL A 369 -22.96 -14.02 19.71
N TYR A 370 -23.05 -15.16 20.41
CA TYR A 370 -24.23 -16.03 20.40
C TYR A 370 -25.47 -15.27 20.82
N LYS A 371 -25.37 -14.50 21.91
CA LYS A 371 -26.47 -13.68 22.43
C LYS A 371 -26.92 -12.64 21.40
N ALA A 372 -25.98 -11.87 20.84
CA ALA A 372 -26.30 -10.84 19.84
C ALA A 372 -27.00 -11.42 18.60
N VAL A 373 -26.51 -12.56 18.08
CA VAL A 373 -27.11 -13.24 16.94
C VAL A 373 -28.48 -13.81 17.30
N SER A 374 -28.61 -14.49 18.45
CA SER A 374 -29.86 -15.11 18.90
C SER A 374 -30.96 -14.09 19.17
N GLU A 375 -30.62 -12.95 19.80
CA GLU A 375 -31.58 -11.86 20.05
C GLU A 375 -32.02 -11.20 18.75
N THR A 376 -31.10 -10.97 17.81
CA THR A 376 -31.42 -10.46 16.48
C THR A 376 -32.32 -11.43 15.70
N HIS A 377 -32.01 -12.72 15.76
CA HIS A 377 -32.79 -13.77 15.10
C HIS A 377 -34.23 -13.85 15.64
N LYS A 378 -34.42 -13.73 16.97
CA LYS A 378 -35.75 -13.67 17.60
C LYS A 378 -36.61 -12.49 17.10
N LEU A 379 -35.98 -11.41 16.67
CA LEU A 379 -36.65 -10.26 16.04
C LEU A 379 -36.98 -10.49 14.55
N GLY A 380 -36.63 -11.65 13.99
CA GLY A 380 -36.86 -11.98 12.57
C GLY A 380 -35.94 -11.25 11.59
N ARG A 381 -34.89 -10.59 12.09
CA ARG A 381 -33.97 -9.74 11.32
C ARG A 381 -32.90 -10.55 10.60
N HIS A 382 -32.34 -9.99 9.54
CA HIS A 382 -31.19 -10.56 8.86
C HIS A 382 -29.89 -10.19 9.58
N VAL A 383 -29.11 -11.20 9.95
CA VAL A 383 -27.84 -11.04 10.66
C VAL A 383 -26.70 -10.99 9.64
N VAL A 384 -25.87 -9.94 9.70
CA VAL A 384 -24.56 -9.97 9.05
C VAL A 384 -23.50 -10.09 10.12
N LEU A 385 -22.93 -11.28 10.27
CA LEU A 385 -21.90 -11.57 11.27
C LEU A 385 -20.51 -11.30 10.68
N HIS A 386 -19.84 -10.27 11.17
CA HIS A 386 -18.46 -9.94 10.79
C HIS A 386 -17.51 -10.60 11.77
N THR A 387 -16.87 -11.68 11.34
CA THR A 387 -15.86 -12.43 12.10
C THR A 387 -14.47 -11.87 11.82
N MET A 388 -13.55 -12.07 12.76
CA MET A 388 -12.17 -11.63 12.67
C MET A 388 -11.26 -12.83 12.52
N ASP A 389 -10.62 -13.00 11.36
CA ASP A 389 -9.63 -14.07 11.19
C ASP A 389 -8.31 -13.72 11.89
N GLN A 390 -7.74 -12.54 11.65
CA GLN A 390 -6.61 -12.04 12.43
C GLN A 390 -6.70 -10.54 12.61
N SER A 391 -6.74 -10.11 13.87
CA SER A 391 -6.83 -8.70 14.24
C SER A 391 -5.49 -7.96 14.09
N LYS A 392 -5.51 -6.64 14.30
CA LYS A 392 -4.29 -5.82 14.28
C LYS A 392 -3.32 -6.12 15.45
N LEU A 393 -3.77 -6.87 16.45
CA LEU A 393 -2.97 -7.41 17.57
C LEU A 393 -2.84 -8.95 17.50
N GLY A 394 -3.40 -9.61 16.49
CA GLY A 394 -3.22 -11.04 16.23
C GLY A 394 -4.25 -11.98 16.88
N TYR A 395 -5.40 -11.46 17.33
CA TYR A 395 -6.50 -12.24 17.89
C TYR A 395 -7.52 -12.66 16.81
N GLN A 396 -8.29 -13.71 17.10
CA GLN A 396 -9.30 -14.28 16.20
C GLN A 396 -10.59 -14.49 17.00
N SER A 397 -11.75 -14.27 16.40
CA SER A 397 -13.06 -14.50 17.05
C SER A 397 -14.19 -14.39 16.00
N PRO A 398 -15.30 -15.11 16.17
CA PRO A 398 -15.58 -16.12 17.21
C PRO A 398 -14.85 -17.44 16.95
N SER A 399 -15.01 -18.41 17.84
CA SER A 399 -14.51 -19.78 17.63
C SER A 399 -15.30 -20.54 16.55
N ASP A 400 -14.68 -21.57 15.97
CA ASP A 400 -15.36 -22.48 15.04
C ASP A 400 -16.51 -23.24 15.73
N ASP A 401 -16.39 -23.53 17.03
CA ASP A 401 -17.42 -24.21 17.82
C ASP A 401 -18.68 -23.33 17.96
N LEU A 402 -18.51 -22.03 18.17
CA LEU A 402 -19.64 -21.11 18.15
C LEU A 402 -20.33 -21.08 16.79
N ILE A 403 -19.56 -21.04 15.70
CA ILE A 403 -20.13 -21.03 14.35
C ILE A 403 -20.97 -22.29 14.11
N GLN A 404 -20.49 -23.47 14.54
CA GLN A 404 -21.28 -24.71 14.49
C GLN A 404 -22.56 -24.61 15.32
N ARG A 405 -22.48 -24.04 16.53
CA ARG A 405 -23.65 -23.83 17.39
C ARG A 405 -24.69 -22.91 16.73
N LEU A 406 -24.27 -21.81 16.10
CA LEU A 406 -25.17 -20.91 15.38
C LEU A 406 -25.90 -21.59 14.21
N ASN A 407 -25.21 -22.51 13.52
CA ASN A 407 -25.82 -23.28 12.41
C ASN A 407 -26.88 -24.29 12.88
N THR A 408 -27.03 -24.52 14.18
CA THR A 408 -28.13 -25.36 14.72
C THR A 408 -29.43 -24.58 14.96
N LEU A 409 -29.41 -23.25 14.84
CA LEU A 409 -30.61 -22.41 14.94
C LEU A 409 -31.44 -22.54 13.66
N GLU A 410 -32.66 -23.07 13.79
CA GLU A 410 -33.62 -23.20 12.68
C GLU A 410 -34.01 -21.82 12.12
N ASP A 411 -34.16 -21.73 10.79
CA ASP A 411 -34.57 -20.52 10.06
C ASP A 411 -33.70 -19.26 10.29
N LEU A 412 -32.46 -19.44 10.76
CA LEU A 412 -31.52 -18.33 10.93
C LEU A 412 -31.14 -17.71 9.58
N SER A 413 -31.58 -16.47 9.37
CA SER A 413 -31.19 -15.67 8.21
C SER A 413 -29.89 -14.94 8.51
N MET A 414 -28.76 -15.49 8.04
CA MET A 414 -27.43 -14.97 8.34
C MET A 414 -26.48 -15.03 7.15
N GLN A 415 -25.66 -13.98 6.99
CA GLN A 415 -24.47 -13.99 6.14
C GLN A 415 -23.22 -13.77 7.00
N ILE A 416 -22.22 -14.64 6.84
CA ILE A 416 -20.93 -14.49 7.52
C ILE A 416 -19.94 -13.78 6.60
N ILE A 417 -19.27 -12.77 7.16
CA ILE A 417 -18.15 -12.04 6.56
C ILE A 417 -16.90 -12.32 7.38
N VAL A 418 -15.84 -12.80 6.74
CA VAL A 418 -14.54 -12.98 7.37
C VAL A 418 -13.66 -11.76 7.10
N ASP A 419 -13.30 -11.00 8.13
CA ASP A 419 -12.24 -10.00 8.05
C ASP A 419 -10.87 -10.70 8.02
N GLY A 420 -10.45 -11.03 6.81
CA GLY A 420 -9.12 -11.53 6.47
C GLY A 420 -8.15 -10.41 6.07
N SER A 421 -8.39 -9.15 6.48
CA SER A 421 -7.63 -8.01 5.99
C SER A 421 -6.15 -8.02 6.40
N GLN A 422 -5.74 -8.75 7.45
CA GLN A 422 -4.31 -9.00 7.74
C GLN A 422 -3.64 -9.87 6.68
N LEU A 423 -4.43 -10.70 5.99
CA LEU A 423 -4.06 -11.61 4.91
C LEU A 423 -2.87 -12.51 5.29
N ARG A 424 -2.85 -12.93 6.55
CA ARG A 424 -1.94 -13.95 7.11
C ARG A 424 -2.56 -15.32 6.91
N LEU A 425 -2.93 -15.59 5.65
CA LEU A 425 -3.70 -16.75 5.20
C LEU A 425 -2.98 -17.42 4.02
N ASP A 426 -2.98 -18.74 3.99
CA ASP A 426 -2.59 -19.52 2.82
C ASP A 426 -3.80 -19.70 1.87
N PRO A 427 -3.57 -20.04 0.58
CA PRO A 427 -4.65 -20.29 -0.38
C PRO A 427 -5.70 -21.30 0.09
N LYS A 428 -5.33 -22.28 0.91
CA LYS A 428 -6.27 -23.26 1.47
C LYS A 428 -7.28 -22.63 2.42
N ASP A 429 -6.87 -21.63 3.20
CA ASP A 429 -7.71 -21.02 4.22
C ASP A 429 -8.79 -20.14 3.57
N VAL A 430 -8.40 -19.33 2.57
CA VAL A 430 -9.33 -18.51 1.79
C VAL A 430 -10.38 -19.39 1.11
N LYS A 431 -9.96 -20.50 0.49
CA LYS A 431 -10.88 -21.46 -0.12
C LYS A 431 -11.80 -22.12 0.90
N ASN A 432 -11.30 -22.47 2.08
CA ASN A 432 -12.13 -23.06 3.14
C ASN A 432 -13.28 -22.13 3.53
N TYR A 433 -13.01 -20.82 3.67
CA TYR A 433 -14.07 -19.84 3.95
C TYR A 433 -15.09 -19.73 2.82
N LEU A 434 -14.62 -19.63 1.57
CA LEU A 434 -15.50 -19.51 0.42
C LEU A 434 -16.36 -20.77 0.24
N ASN A 435 -15.82 -21.96 0.47
CA ASN A 435 -16.56 -23.23 0.43
C ASN A 435 -17.66 -23.32 1.50
N LYS A 436 -17.51 -22.61 2.61
CA LYS A 436 -18.55 -22.50 3.66
C LYS A 436 -19.60 -21.43 3.33
N GLY A 437 -19.52 -20.77 2.18
CA GLY A 437 -20.43 -19.68 1.79
C GLY A 437 -20.10 -18.34 2.45
N TYR A 438 -18.89 -18.18 3.01
CA TYR A 438 -18.50 -16.93 3.66
C TYR A 438 -17.88 -15.97 2.66
N ILE A 439 -18.20 -14.67 2.78
CA ILE A 439 -17.51 -13.61 2.02
C ILE A 439 -16.22 -13.28 2.75
N VAL A 440 -15.11 -13.08 2.02
CA VAL A 440 -13.81 -12.76 2.63
C VAL A 440 -13.36 -11.37 2.23
N THR A 441 -13.06 -10.53 3.21
CA THR A 441 -12.38 -9.24 2.99
C THR A 441 -10.87 -9.44 3.08
N ILE A 442 -10.11 -8.92 2.11
CA ILE A 442 -8.65 -9.02 2.08
C ILE A 442 -7.98 -7.68 1.79
N THR A 443 -6.70 -7.56 2.16
CA THR A 443 -5.86 -6.43 1.71
C THR A 443 -4.48 -6.88 1.25
N GLY A 444 -3.96 -6.27 0.18
CA GLY A 444 -2.60 -6.50 -0.28
C GLY A 444 -1.52 -5.84 0.58
N SER A 445 -1.89 -4.87 1.42
CA SER A 445 -0.96 -3.92 2.04
C SER A 445 -0.39 -4.30 3.40
N LYS A 446 -0.82 -5.44 3.96
CA LYS A 446 -0.44 -5.90 5.30
C LYS A 446 0.62 -6.98 5.21
N TYR A 447 0.26 -8.25 5.42
CA TYR A 447 1.26 -9.32 5.42
C TYR A 447 2.10 -9.37 4.14
N PHE A 448 1.46 -9.24 2.98
CA PHE A 448 2.12 -9.30 1.68
C PHE A 448 2.89 -8.03 1.29
N THR A 449 2.90 -7.00 2.15
CA THR A 449 3.73 -5.79 2.01
C THR A 449 3.53 -5.01 0.70
N GLY A 450 2.35 -5.13 0.09
CA GLY A 450 1.93 -4.24 -0.98
C GLY A 450 1.70 -2.80 -0.49
N PRO A 451 1.49 -1.85 -1.40
CA PRO A 451 1.17 -0.48 -1.03
C PRO A 451 -0.18 -0.38 -0.28
N PRO A 452 -0.33 0.54 0.70
CA PRO A 452 -1.58 0.78 1.43
C PRO A 452 -2.72 1.13 0.49
N TYR A 453 -3.96 0.80 0.84
CA TYR A 453 -5.18 1.00 -0.01
C TYR A 453 -5.34 0.01 -1.16
N SER A 454 -5.01 -1.26 -0.92
CA SER A 454 -5.25 -2.38 -1.83
C SER A 454 -6.26 -3.36 -1.22
N GLY A 455 -7.53 -2.94 -1.06
CA GLY A 455 -8.61 -3.77 -0.51
C GLY A 455 -9.33 -4.59 -1.57
N ALA A 456 -9.93 -5.72 -1.19
CA ALA A 456 -10.83 -6.48 -2.05
C ALA A 456 -11.82 -7.32 -1.23
N LEU A 457 -12.95 -7.62 -1.85
CA LEU A 457 -13.93 -8.59 -1.38
C LEU A 457 -13.93 -9.79 -2.32
N ILE A 458 -13.96 -10.99 -1.75
CA ILE A 458 -14.10 -12.23 -2.50
C ILE A 458 -15.42 -12.90 -2.11
N PHE A 459 -16.28 -13.09 -3.09
CA PHE A 459 -17.60 -13.68 -2.92
C PHE A 459 -17.58 -15.16 -3.34
N PRO A 460 -18.15 -16.05 -2.54
CA PRO A 460 -18.36 -17.44 -2.95
C PRO A 460 -19.45 -17.49 -4.03
N LYS A 461 -19.45 -18.57 -4.80
CA LYS A 461 -20.31 -18.73 -5.97
C LYS A 461 -21.80 -18.52 -5.63
N ASP A 462 -22.30 -19.19 -4.61
CA ASP A 462 -23.72 -19.17 -4.27
C ASP A 462 -24.21 -17.77 -3.88
N VAL A 463 -23.37 -17.00 -3.18
CA VAL A 463 -23.66 -15.61 -2.82
C VAL A 463 -23.61 -14.71 -4.06
N SER A 464 -22.63 -14.93 -4.95
CA SER A 464 -22.55 -14.20 -6.22
C SER A 464 -23.76 -14.46 -7.11
N ASP A 465 -24.19 -15.71 -7.24
CA ASP A 465 -25.39 -16.09 -8.00
C ASP A 465 -26.64 -15.41 -7.42
N ALA A 466 -26.77 -15.37 -6.10
CA ALA A 466 -27.87 -14.68 -5.43
C ALA A 466 -27.88 -13.17 -5.73
N ILE A 467 -26.72 -12.51 -5.68
CA ILE A 467 -26.59 -11.08 -6.02
C ILE A 467 -26.91 -10.83 -7.50
N HIS A 468 -26.43 -11.69 -8.41
CA HIS A 468 -26.70 -11.59 -9.83
C HIS A 468 -28.21 -11.67 -10.16
N ALA A 469 -28.96 -12.45 -9.38
CA ALA A 469 -30.41 -12.59 -9.54
C ALA A 469 -31.20 -11.33 -9.11
N VAL A 470 -30.63 -10.48 -8.25
CA VAL A 470 -31.28 -9.26 -7.74
C VAL A 470 -31.52 -8.25 -8.88
N LYS A 471 -32.72 -7.66 -8.89
CA LYS A 471 -33.14 -6.61 -9.85
C LYS A 471 -33.19 -5.21 -9.24
N THR A 472 -32.79 -5.08 -7.99
CA THR A 472 -32.64 -3.80 -7.28
C THR A 472 -31.24 -3.25 -7.48
N LYS A 473 -31.13 -1.95 -7.68
CA LYS A 473 -29.84 -1.23 -7.78
C LYS A 473 -29.26 -0.95 -6.40
N LEU A 474 -27.94 -0.79 -6.33
CA LEU A 474 -27.25 -0.35 -5.13
C LEU A 474 -27.77 1.02 -4.65
N PRO A 475 -27.61 1.36 -3.35
CA PRO A 475 -27.88 2.71 -2.86
C PRO A 475 -27.21 3.80 -3.70
N VAL A 476 -27.99 4.79 -4.15
CA VAL A 476 -27.55 5.80 -5.12
C VAL A 476 -26.33 6.61 -4.66
N GLY A 477 -26.16 6.82 -3.35
CA GLY A 477 -25.00 7.51 -2.80
C GLY A 477 -23.66 6.78 -3.04
N LEU A 478 -23.67 5.49 -3.38
CA LEU A 478 -22.45 4.75 -3.73
C LEU A 478 -21.85 5.16 -5.08
N THR A 479 -22.60 5.86 -5.93
CA THR A 479 -22.07 6.47 -7.17
C THR A 479 -20.97 7.49 -6.90
N GLN A 480 -20.92 8.08 -5.70
CA GLN A 480 -19.85 8.99 -5.28
C GLN A 480 -18.59 8.26 -4.78
N TYR A 481 -18.63 6.94 -4.63
CA TYR A 481 -17.56 6.15 -4.00
C TYR A 481 -16.83 5.21 -4.97
N TYR A 482 -17.56 4.58 -5.89
CA TYR A 482 -17.05 3.44 -6.65
C TYR A 482 -17.33 3.58 -8.14
N ASN A 483 -16.43 3.04 -8.96
CA ASN A 483 -16.69 2.89 -10.39
C ASN A 483 -17.23 1.50 -10.68
N HIS A 484 -18.01 1.37 -11.74
CA HIS A 484 -18.53 0.08 -12.22
C HIS A 484 -17.41 -0.93 -12.54
N SER A 485 -16.25 -0.46 -13.02
CA SER A 485 -15.10 -1.31 -13.38
C SER A 485 -14.49 -2.11 -12.23
N ASP A 486 -14.77 -1.70 -10.98
CA ASP A 486 -14.29 -2.38 -9.78
C ASP A 486 -15.16 -3.59 -9.41
N TRP A 487 -16.35 -3.72 -9.99
CA TRP A 487 -17.37 -4.74 -9.73
C TRP A 487 -17.40 -5.82 -10.83
N PRO A 488 -18.03 -6.98 -10.59
CA PRO A 488 -18.33 -7.94 -11.65
C PRO A 488 -19.29 -7.34 -12.68
N THR A 489 -18.92 -7.40 -13.96
CA THR A 489 -19.71 -6.81 -15.06
C THR A 489 -21.07 -7.47 -15.26
N SER A 490 -21.26 -8.69 -14.75
CA SER A 490 -22.53 -9.42 -14.79
C SER A 490 -23.53 -8.92 -13.74
N TRP A 491 -23.12 -8.10 -12.77
CA TRP A 491 -23.97 -7.69 -11.66
C TRP A 491 -24.80 -6.46 -12.02
N TYR A 492 -26.06 -6.68 -12.36
CA TYR A 492 -27.02 -5.62 -12.68
C TYR A 492 -27.10 -4.53 -11.60
N CYS A 493 -26.94 -4.88 -10.32
CA CYS A 493 -27.07 -3.93 -9.22
C CYS A 493 -26.06 -2.77 -9.27
N ALA A 494 -24.94 -2.94 -9.96
CA ALA A 494 -23.85 -1.96 -10.07
C ALA A 494 -23.92 -1.06 -11.32
N GLU A 495 -24.89 -1.25 -12.22
CA GLU A 495 -24.96 -0.56 -13.51
C GLU A 495 -25.01 0.99 -13.41
N ASP A 496 -25.57 1.52 -12.31
CA ASP A 496 -25.68 2.96 -12.09
C ASP A 496 -24.36 3.59 -11.59
N LEU A 497 -23.35 2.77 -11.24
CA LEU A 497 -22.05 3.28 -10.86
C LEU A 497 -21.32 3.93 -12.06
N PRO A 498 -20.57 5.01 -11.85
CA PRO A 498 -19.81 5.67 -12.91
C PRO A 498 -18.88 4.72 -13.70
N SER A 499 -18.72 4.98 -15.00
CA SER A 499 -17.83 4.22 -15.91
C SER A 499 -16.34 4.58 -15.77
N GLY A 500 -15.93 5.21 -14.67
CA GLY A 500 -14.54 5.61 -14.44
C GLY A 500 -13.63 4.43 -14.09
N PHE A 501 -12.35 4.71 -13.82
CA PHE A 501 -11.36 3.69 -13.47
C PHE A 501 -10.48 4.13 -12.30
N ASN A 502 -10.24 3.24 -11.35
CA ASN A 502 -9.34 3.50 -10.24
C ASN A 502 -7.94 2.90 -10.50
N TYR A 503 -7.17 3.55 -11.37
CA TYR A 503 -5.80 3.12 -11.68
C TYR A 503 -4.89 3.05 -10.45
N GLY A 504 -5.12 3.91 -9.45
CA GLY A 504 -4.38 3.83 -8.21
C GLY A 504 -4.58 2.49 -7.51
N SER A 505 -5.83 2.07 -7.35
CA SER A 505 -6.17 0.75 -6.80
C SER A 505 -5.54 -0.38 -7.63
N TYR A 506 -5.65 -0.32 -8.96
CA TYR A 506 -5.10 -1.36 -9.84
C TYR A 506 -3.59 -1.49 -9.76
N MET A 507 -2.87 -0.36 -9.72
CA MET A 507 -1.41 -0.34 -9.58
C MET A 507 -0.96 -0.87 -8.21
N ARG A 508 -1.69 -0.54 -7.15
CA ARG A 508 -1.40 -1.08 -5.81
C ARG A 508 -1.66 -2.58 -5.73
N TRP A 509 -2.74 -3.07 -6.33
CA TRP A 509 -3.03 -4.50 -6.42
C TRP A 509 -2.00 -5.24 -7.25
N ASN A 510 -1.57 -4.69 -8.39
CA ASN A 510 -0.46 -5.24 -9.17
C ASN A 510 0.81 -5.38 -8.31
N ALA A 511 1.20 -4.32 -7.60
CA ALA A 511 2.36 -4.34 -6.71
C ALA A 511 2.22 -5.40 -5.59
N ALA A 512 1.04 -5.52 -4.98
CA ALA A 512 0.77 -6.54 -3.96
C ALA A 512 0.86 -7.97 -4.53
N MET A 513 0.27 -8.22 -5.70
CA MET A 513 0.30 -9.53 -6.35
C MET A 513 1.71 -9.94 -6.79
N VAL A 514 2.55 -8.97 -7.18
CA VAL A 514 3.98 -9.22 -7.45
C VAL A 514 4.69 -9.77 -6.21
N GLU A 515 4.41 -9.22 -5.02
CA GLU A 515 4.99 -9.74 -3.77
C GLU A 515 4.38 -11.07 -3.34
N MET A 516 3.06 -11.27 -3.54
CA MET A 516 2.40 -12.55 -3.29
C MET A 516 3.01 -13.67 -4.14
N ASP A 517 3.15 -13.46 -5.46
CA ASP A 517 3.77 -14.40 -6.38
C ASP A 517 5.22 -14.70 -5.97
N ARG A 518 5.99 -13.67 -5.60
CA ARG A 518 7.36 -13.83 -5.11
C ARG A 518 7.42 -14.67 -3.83
N TYR A 519 6.50 -14.45 -2.90
CA TYR A 519 6.40 -15.20 -1.64
C TYR A 519 6.02 -16.67 -1.85
N PHE A 520 4.99 -16.92 -2.66
CA PHE A 520 4.54 -18.30 -2.92
C PHE A 520 5.51 -19.11 -3.79
N LYS A 521 6.46 -18.46 -4.48
CA LYS A 521 7.60 -19.10 -5.15
C LYS A 521 8.65 -19.64 -4.18
N THR A 522 8.68 -19.19 -2.93
CA THR A 522 9.53 -19.81 -1.90
C THR A 522 8.92 -21.16 -1.51
N PRO A 523 9.69 -22.28 -1.61
CA PRO A 523 9.21 -23.60 -1.23
C PRO A 523 8.60 -23.61 0.18
N VAL A 524 7.47 -24.30 0.34
CA VAL A 524 6.67 -24.27 1.58
C VAL A 524 7.50 -24.62 2.81
N LEU A 525 8.38 -25.63 2.73
CA LEU A 525 9.27 -26.02 3.82
C LEU A 525 10.17 -24.87 4.28
N TYR A 526 10.90 -24.22 3.36
CA TYR A 526 11.83 -23.14 3.72
C TYR A 526 11.11 -21.88 4.17
N ARG A 527 9.96 -21.59 3.56
CA ARG A 527 9.08 -20.50 4.00
C ARG A 527 8.67 -20.72 5.45
N ASN A 528 8.23 -21.92 5.79
CA ASN A 528 7.82 -22.30 7.15
C ASN A 528 8.97 -22.22 8.15
N MET A 529 10.11 -22.85 7.85
CA MET A 529 11.30 -22.79 8.72
C MET A 529 11.81 -21.35 8.90
N GLY A 530 11.79 -20.54 7.84
CA GLY A 530 12.22 -19.14 7.92
C GLY A 530 11.27 -18.26 8.72
N ILE A 531 9.95 -18.50 8.61
CA ILE A 531 8.93 -17.85 9.44
C ILE A 531 9.19 -18.18 10.90
N GLU A 532 9.31 -19.46 11.24
CA GLU A 532 9.52 -19.94 12.62
C GLU A 532 10.81 -19.37 13.22
N MET A 533 11.93 -19.50 12.49
CA MET A 533 13.22 -18.98 12.91
C MET A 533 13.12 -17.47 13.24
N PHE A 534 12.55 -16.67 12.33
CA PHE A 534 12.40 -15.24 12.53
C PHE A 534 11.44 -14.88 13.68
N CYS A 535 10.29 -15.54 13.75
CA CYS A 535 9.27 -15.29 14.75
C CYS A 535 9.75 -15.63 16.16
N ASN A 536 10.45 -16.75 16.35
CA ASN A 536 11.02 -17.14 17.64
C ASN A 536 12.03 -16.09 18.11
N PHE A 537 12.92 -15.63 17.21
CA PHE A 537 13.88 -14.58 17.53
C PHE A 537 13.21 -13.27 17.98
N VAL A 538 12.15 -12.83 17.29
CA VAL A 538 11.40 -11.62 17.66
C VAL A 538 10.76 -11.79 19.04
N GLU A 539 10.16 -12.94 19.31
CA GLU A 539 9.52 -13.24 20.57
C GLU A 539 10.52 -13.20 21.74
N ASP A 540 11.64 -13.90 21.59
CA ASP A 540 12.71 -13.94 22.60
C ASP A 540 13.30 -12.55 22.83
N SER A 541 13.58 -11.80 21.75
CA SER A 541 14.10 -10.43 21.85
C SER A 541 13.16 -9.47 22.61
N ILE A 542 11.83 -9.63 22.44
CA ILE A 542 10.85 -8.82 23.17
C ILE A 542 10.78 -9.24 24.65
N LYS A 543 10.87 -10.54 24.95
CA LYS A 543 10.84 -11.05 26.32
C LYS A 543 12.10 -10.68 27.11
N GLU A 544 13.25 -10.64 26.46
CA GLU A 544 14.54 -10.27 27.08
C GLU A 544 14.64 -8.76 27.37
N ALA A 545 13.92 -7.91 26.64
CA ALA A 545 13.92 -6.47 26.84
C ALA A 545 13.01 -6.07 28.02
N SER A 546 13.59 -5.73 29.17
CA SER A 546 12.85 -5.38 30.41
C SER A 546 11.89 -4.19 30.28
N PHE A 547 12.12 -3.30 29.29
CA PHE A 547 11.26 -2.16 28.98
C PHE A 547 10.14 -2.49 27.97
N LEU A 548 10.00 -3.75 27.55
CA LEU A 548 8.92 -4.21 26.68
C LEU A 548 8.09 -5.28 27.40
N GLN A 549 6.77 -5.16 27.33
CA GLN A 549 5.86 -6.15 27.92
C GLN A 549 4.95 -6.74 26.84
N PRO A 550 5.12 -8.02 26.46
CA PRO A 550 4.24 -8.68 25.49
C PRO A 550 2.82 -8.83 26.05
N ILE A 551 1.82 -8.71 25.18
CA ILE A 551 0.39 -8.80 25.58
C ILE A 551 -0.28 -10.13 25.22
N TYR A 552 0.50 -11.06 24.68
CA TYR A 552 0.02 -12.37 24.24
C TYR A 552 0.25 -13.48 25.27
N GLY A 553 0.63 -13.12 26.51
CA GLY A 553 0.84 -14.06 27.62
C GLY A 553 1.76 -15.23 27.26
N ASN A 554 1.51 -16.38 27.87
CA ASN A 554 2.06 -17.68 27.48
C ASN A 554 1.16 -18.41 26.49
N GLU A 555 0.26 -17.72 25.79
CA GLU A 555 -0.58 -18.34 24.75
C GLU A 555 0.31 -18.74 23.57
N SER A 556 0.83 -19.95 23.69
CA SER A 556 1.41 -20.71 22.61
C SER A 556 0.31 -20.94 21.58
N LYS A 557 0.19 -20.05 20.59
CA LYS A 557 -0.47 -20.39 19.32
C LYS A 557 0.26 -21.52 18.58
N SER A 558 1.45 -21.90 19.05
CA SER A 558 1.98 -23.25 18.91
C SER A 558 1.06 -24.21 19.70
N LYS A 559 -0.09 -24.55 19.14
CA LYS A 559 -0.46 -25.96 19.21
C LYS A 559 0.70 -26.65 18.49
N SER A 560 1.40 -27.44 19.26
CA SER A 560 2.56 -28.25 18.93
C SER A 560 2.44 -28.87 17.54
N TYR A 561 3.57 -29.34 17.03
CA TYR A 561 3.75 -30.21 15.85
C TYR A 561 2.71 -31.34 15.64
N ASP A 562 1.75 -31.54 16.56
CA ASP A 562 0.69 -32.54 16.58
C ASP A 562 -0.58 -32.15 15.77
N ASN A 563 -0.70 -30.91 15.28
CA ASN A 563 -1.74 -30.57 14.32
C ASN A 563 -1.24 -30.80 12.88
N GLU A 564 -1.95 -31.64 12.11
CA GLU A 564 -1.65 -31.97 10.70
C GLU A 564 -1.60 -30.75 9.74
N GLU A 565 -1.92 -29.54 10.21
CA GLU A 565 -2.02 -28.33 9.40
C GLU A 565 -0.98 -27.25 9.76
N PHE A 566 0.24 -27.41 9.27
CA PHE A 566 1.24 -26.35 9.28
C PHE A 566 0.89 -25.27 8.22
N GLY A 567 0.76 -24.00 8.62
CA GLY A 567 0.44 -22.88 7.73
C GLY A 567 0.55 -21.52 8.44
N ILE A 568 0.65 -20.43 7.67
CA ILE A 568 0.92 -19.10 8.25
C ILE A 568 -0.17 -18.65 9.23
N ARG A 569 -1.43 -19.02 8.96
CA ARG A 569 -2.58 -18.69 9.79
C ARG A 569 -2.41 -19.11 11.25
N ASN A 570 -1.67 -20.21 11.48
CA ASN A 570 -1.48 -20.83 12.78
C ASN A 570 -0.21 -20.35 13.50
N ILE A 571 0.64 -19.56 12.85
CA ILE A 571 1.89 -19.05 13.43
C ILE A 571 1.68 -17.61 13.89
N ARG A 572 2.13 -17.28 15.11
CA ARG A 572 2.17 -15.89 15.57
C ARG A 572 3.18 -15.11 14.73
N THR A 573 2.68 -14.12 14.01
CA THR A 573 3.49 -13.27 13.11
C THR A 573 3.31 -11.78 13.38
N ILE A 574 2.54 -11.44 14.41
CA ILE A 574 2.39 -10.09 14.98
C ILE A 574 2.78 -10.20 16.46
N PHE A 575 3.75 -9.41 16.88
CA PHE A 575 4.28 -9.38 18.25
C PHE A 575 3.97 -8.02 18.89
N PRO A 576 2.78 -7.88 19.49
CA PRO A 576 2.38 -6.68 20.19
C PRO A 576 2.96 -6.58 21.60
N PHE A 577 3.39 -5.39 22.00
CA PHE A 577 3.95 -5.10 23.31
C PHE A 577 3.61 -3.69 23.80
N PHE A 578 3.51 -3.54 25.12
CA PHE A 578 3.61 -2.24 25.79
C PHE A 578 5.06 -1.81 25.89
N VAL A 579 5.29 -0.49 25.89
CA VAL A 579 6.60 0.09 26.22
C VAL A 579 6.51 0.61 27.64
N LEU A 580 7.43 0.13 28.48
CA LEU A 580 7.53 0.48 29.89
C LEU A 580 8.68 1.46 30.12
N LYS A 581 8.51 2.32 31.11
CA LYS A 581 9.57 3.14 31.70
C LYS A 581 9.40 3.07 33.21
N ASP A 582 10.46 2.71 33.92
CA ASP A 582 10.43 2.54 35.38
C ASP A 582 9.31 1.58 35.86
N ASN A 583 9.06 0.51 35.09
CA ASN A 583 7.97 -0.48 35.27
C ASN A 583 6.54 0.06 35.08
N GLU A 584 6.38 1.29 34.59
CA GLU A 584 5.08 1.86 34.25
C GLU A 584 4.90 1.93 32.72
N ALA A 585 3.69 1.65 32.24
CA ALA A 585 3.39 1.75 30.82
C ALA A 585 3.37 3.21 30.37
N LEU A 586 4.03 3.49 29.24
CA LEU A 586 4.04 4.84 28.70
C LEU A 586 2.62 5.34 28.35
N PRO A 587 2.31 6.62 28.63
CA PRO A 587 1.08 7.26 28.17
C PRO A 587 0.94 7.29 26.65
N ILE A 588 -0.31 7.43 26.16
CA ILE A 588 -0.66 7.39 24.72
C ILE A 588 0.17 8.38 23.89
N ASP A 589 0.30 9.62 24.34
CA ASP A 589 1.04 10.69 23.65
C ASP A 589 2.53 10.35 23.55
N LYS A 590 3.14 9.83 24.63
CA LYS A 590 4.53 9.40 24.66
C LYS A 590 4.79 8.21 23.73
N VAL A 591 3.90 7.22 23.69
CA VAL A 591 4.02 6.09 22.73
C VAL A 591 3.90 6.56 21.28
N LYS A 592 2.96 7.48 20.98
CA LYS A 592 2.83 8.06 19.63
C LYS A 592 4.04 8.90 19.22
N LYS A 593 4.61 9.64 20.17
CA LYS A 593 5.86 10.39 19.96
C LYS A 593 7.03 9.43 19.71
N LEU A 594 7.18 8.39 20.53
CA LEU A 594 8.19 7.34 20.36
C LEU A 594 8.09 6.66 18.99
N TYR A 595 6.88 6.28 18.54
CA TYR A 595 6.65 5.75 17.19
C TYR A 595 7.15 6.67 16.08
N THR A 596 6.90 7.99 16.22
CA THR A 596 7.33 8.99 15.24
C THR A 596 8.85 9.16 15.24
N LEU A 597 9.47 9.21 16.42
CA LEU A 597 10.93 9.30 16.59
C LEU A 597 11.66 8.06 16.07
N LEU A 598 11.10 6.87 16.32
CA LEU A 598 11.64 5.61 15.85
C LEU A 598 11.78 5.62 14.31
N ASN A 599 10.79 6.18 13.62
CA ASN A 599 10.76 6.29 12.16
C ASN A 599 11.55 7.50 11.59
N SER A 600 12.15 8.30 12.46
CA SER A 600 12.88 9.54 12.11
C SER A 600 14.39 9.36 12.23
N ASP A 601 15.13 10.29 11.60
CA ASP A 601 16.58 10.42 11.77
C ASP A 601 16.86 11.29 12.98
N LEU A 602 17.53 10.76 14.00
CA LEU A 602 17.83 11.49 15.23
C LEU A 602 19.32 11.84 15.36
N SER A 603 20.12 11.72 14.30
CA SER A 603 21.57 11.89 14.39
C SER A 603 21.99 13.24 14.98
N GLU A 604 21.29 14.32 14.62
CA GLU A 604 21.61 15.68 15.06
C GLU A 604 21.44 15.87 16.57
N GLN A 605 20.43 15.22 17.16
CA GLN A 605 20.20 15.24 18.62
C GLN A 605 21.28 14.49 19.39
N PHE A 606 22.03 13.60 18.73
CA PHE A 606 23.10 12.79 19.32
C PHE A 606 24.49 13.12 18.76
N LYS A 607 24.67 14.27 18.09
CA LYS A 607 25.92 14.63 17.38
C LYS A 607 27.20 14.59 18.25
N ASP A 608 27.04 14.78 19.56
CA ASP A 608 28.14 14.78 20.53
C ASP A 608 28.36 13.39 21.20
N SER A 609 27.58 12.38 20.79
CA SER A 609 27.69 10.99 21.28
C SER A 609 28.69 10.16 20.45
N PRO A 610 29.08 8.95 20.92
CA PRO A 610 29.87 8.03 20.10
C PRO A 610 29.22 7.72 18.75
N LEU A 611 30.03 7.45 17.73
CA LEU A 611 29.57 7.17 16.37
C LEU A 611 28.54 6.03 16.29
N GLU A 612 28.65 5.02 17.16
CA GLU A 612 27.68 3.94 17.24
C GLU A 612 26.29 4.44 17.65
N THR A 613 26.21 5.32 18.66
CA THR A 613 24.97 5.96 19.11
C THR A 613 24.38 6.84 18.01
N ILE A 614 25.22 7.62 17.31
CA ILE A 614 24.78 8.43 16.17
C ILE A 614 24.19 7.53 15.07
N GLY A 615 24.86 6.43 14.76
CA GLY A 615 24.38 5.46 13.77
C GLY A 615 23.03 4.83 14.17
N LEU A 616 22.88 4.44 15.43
CA LEU A 616 21.63 3.90 15.98
C LEU A 616 20.51 4.95 15.95
N ALA A 617 20.79 6.18 16.34
CA ALA A 617 19.86 7.30 16.31
C ALA A 617 19.40 7.64 14.88
N ALA A 618 20.32 7.56 13.90
CA ALA A 618 20.05 7.84 12.50
C ALA A 618 19.18 6.79 11.79
N GLN A 619 19.28 5.52 12.24
CA GLN A 619 18.60 4.40 11.60
C GLN A 619 17.09 4.55 11.68
N LYS A 620 16.42 4.67 10.53
CA LYS A 620 14.95 4.80 10.46
C LYS A 620 14.33 3.41 10.68
N CYS A 621 13.43 3.32 11.65
CA CYS A 621 12.79 2.07 12.06
C CYS A 621 11.27 2.24 11.97
N HIS A 622 10.62 1.44 11.13
CA HIS A 622 9.17 1.49 10.91
C HIS A 622 8.51 0.20 11.36
N ILE A 623 7.74 0.27 12.45
CA ILE A 623 6.99 -0.86 13.02
C ILE A 623 5.48 -0.55 13.02
N GLY A 624 4.64 -1.45 13.56
CA GLY A 624 3.20 -1.23 13.60
C GLY A 624 2.82 0.03 14.39
N GLN A 625 1.93 0.86 13.83
CA GLN A 625 1.46 2.12 14.43
C GLN A 625 0.85 1.91 15.82
N ALA A 626 0.92 2.91 16.69
CA ALA A 626 0.34 2.82 18.03
C ALA A 626 -1.16 2.47 18.00
N VAL A 627 -1.56 1.45 18.77
CA VAL A 627 -2.96 1.08 19.00
C VAL A 627 -3.34 1.49 20.41
N ASN A 628 -4.27 2.44 20.53
CA ASN A 628 -4.76 2.89 21.83
C ASN A 628 -5.43 1.72 22.57
N VAL A 629 -5.00 1.47 23.80
CA VAL A 629 -5.59 0.49 24.71
C VAL A 629 -5.49 0.99 26.15
N LYS A 630 -6.06 0.26 27.10
CA LYS A 630 -5.81 0.50 28.52
C LYS A 630 -4.79 -0.50 29.03
N TYR A 631 -3.83 0.00 29.79
CA TYR A 631 -2.94 -0.79 30.64
C TYR A 631 -3.63 -1.05 31.99
N ALA A 632 -3.12 -2.01 32.76
CA ALA A 632 -3.65 -2.43 34.06
C ALA A 632 -4.18 -1.26 34.91
N ASN A 633 -5.28 -1.48 35.63
CA ASN A 633 -5.99 -0.45 36.41
C ASN A 633 -6.50 0.74 35.57
N ASN A 634 -6.92 0.50 34.33
CA ASN A 634 -7.59 1.48 33.47
C ASN A 634 -6.70 2.68 33.07
N ILE A 635 -5.36 2.50 33.05
CA ILE A 635 -4.41 3.54 32.65
C ILE A 635 -4.38 3.66 31.12
N PRO A 636 -4.72 4.82 30.51
CA PRO A 636 -4.67 4.96 29.05
C PRO A 636 -3.24 4.84 28.51
N SER A 637 -3.01 3.91 27.59
CA SER A 637 -1.70 3.65 26.97
C SER A 637 -1.87 3.22 25.50
N ALA A 638 -0.79 2.82 24.85
CA ALA A 638 -0.84 2.29 23.50
C ALA A 638 0.18 1.16 23.28
N ILE A 639 -0.18 0.24 22.39
CA ILE A 639 0.64 -0.91 22.00
C ILE A 639 1.37 -0.62 20.69
N LEU A 640 2.65 -0.98 20.63
CA LEU A 640 3.43 -1.08 19.40
C LEU A 640 3.59 -2.55 19.01
N ARG A 641 3.92 -2.81 17.74
CA ARG A 641 4.02 -4.17 17.22
C ARG A 641 5.18 -4.32 16.27
N ILE A 642 5.98 -5.37 16.45
CA ILE A 642 6.89 -5.88 15.42
C ILE A 642 6.13 -6.98 14.67
N SER A 643 6.10 -6.92 13.35
CA SER A 643 5.29 -7.84 12.54
C SER A 643 6.09 -8.39 11.36
N LEU A 644 6.06 -9.71 11.21
CA LEU A 644 6.64 -10.38 10.05
C LEU A 644 5.85 -10.01 8.79
N GLY A 645 6.53 -9.55 7.74
CA GLY A 645 5.98 -9.37 6.40
C GLY A 645 6.57 -10.40 5.43
N ALA A 646 5.81 -10.70 4.36
CA ALA A 646 6.17 -11.69 3.35
C ALA A 646 7.56 -11.45 2.72
N ARG A 647 8.00 -10.19 2.62
CA ARG A 647 9.33 -9.82 2.10
C ARG A 647 10.51 -10.36 2.89
N VAL A 648 10.39 -10.53 4.22
CA VAL A 648 11.46 -11.14 5.02
C VAL A 648 11.80 -12.54 4.48
N ILE A 649 10.77 -13.26 3.99
CA ILE A 649 10.92 -14.58 3.39
C ILE A 649 11.29 -14.49 1.91
N SER A 650 10.55 -13.70 1.13
CA SER A 650 10.69 -13.68 -0.33
C SER A 650 11.95 -12.95 -0.83
N GLU A 651 12.49 -12.00 -0.05
CA GLU A 651 13.77 -11.33 -0.32
C GLU A 651 14.95 -12.21 0.06
N SER A 652 14.82 -13.01 1.11
CA SER A 652 15.87 -13.95 1.52
C SER A 652 16.07 -15.07 0.50
N TRP A 653 15.03 -15.46 -0.25
CA TRP A 653 15.06 -16.57 -1.22
C TRP A 653 15.53 -16.17 -2.64
N VAL A 654 15.97 -14.92 -2.86
CA VAL A 654 16.30 -14.41 -4.21
C VAL A 654 17.36 -15.24 -4.93
N ASN A 655 18.37 -15.73 -4.20
CA ASN A 655 19.45 -16.53 -4.77
C ASN A 655 19.08 -18.01 -4.99
N ARG A 656 17.92 -18.46 -4.47
CA ARG A 656 17.49 -19.87 -4.48
C ARG A 656 18.53 -20.84 -3.90
N ASP A 657 19.30 -20.34 -2.94
CA ASP A 657 20.32 -21.08 -2.21
C ASP A 657 19.94 -21.10 -0.73
N ILE A 658 19.94 -22.29 -0.13
CA ILE A 658 19.42 -22.51 1.22
C ILE A 658 20.34 -21.86 2.27
N SER A 659 21.65 -21.93 2.08
CA SER A 659 22.62 -21.34 3.01
C SER A 659 22.53 -19.82 2.99
N LEU A 660 22.44 -19.21 1.80
CA LEU A 660 22.22 -17.77 1.67
C LEU A 660 20.84 -17.36 2.20
N TYR A 661 19.81 -18.20 2.03
CA TYR A 661 18.47 -17.93 2.54
C TYR A 661 18.45 -17.73 4.06
N PHE A 662 18.98 -18.68 4.83
CA PHE A 662 18.99 -18.55 6.29
C PHE A 662 19.90 -17.43 6.77
N ARG A 663 21.07 -17.24 6.13
CA ARG A 663 21.93 -16.08 6.40
C ARG A 663 21.21 -14.75 6.14
N ASN A 664 20.41 -14.65 5.08
CA ASN A 664 19.65 -13.44 4.78
C ASN A 664 18.54 -13.20 5.81
N ILE A 665 17.92 -14.26 6.34
CA ILE A 665 16.96 -14.15 7.45
C ILE A 665 17.65 -13.66 8.73
N GLU A 666 18.85 -14.16 9.06
CA GLU A 666 19.66 -13.66 10.20
C GLU A 666 19.98 -12.17 10.06
N LEU A 667 20.27 -11.70 8.84
CA LEU A 667 20.46 -10.27 8.59
C LEU A 667 19.18 -9.46 8.89
N GLN A 668 17.98 -10.01 8.64
CA GLN A 668 16.72 -9.37 9.04
C GLN A 668 16.53 -9.38 10.56
N MET A 669 16.94 -10.44 11.26
CA MET A 669 16.90 -10.51 12.73
C MET A 669 17.79 -9.43 13.38
N SER A 670 18.97 -9.17 12.81
CA SER A 670 19.84 -8.09 13.30
C SER A 670 19.15 -6.71 13.30
N GLN A 671 18.22 -6.47 12.37
CA GLN A 671 17.44 -5.24 12.33
C GLN A 671 16.46 -5.14 13.51
N ILE A 672 15.92 -6.27 13.98
CA ILE A 672 15.05 -6.32 15.17
C ILE A 672 15.84 -5.89 16.41
N THR A 673 17.08 -6.38 16.56
CA THR A 673 17.97 -5.93 17.64
C THR A 673 18.20 -4.41 17.58
N VAL A 674 18.43 -3.86 16.38
CA VAL A 674 18.61 -2.40 16.20
C VAL A 674 17.34 -1.62 16.57
N ILE A 675 16.16 -2.13 16.21
CA ILE A 675 14.88 -1.50 16.57
C ILE A 675 14.72 -1.44 18.09
N ILE A 676 14.93 -2.55 18.79
CA ILE A 676 14.78 -2.62 20.25
C ILE A 676 15.80 -1.71 20.94
N LYS A 677 17.06 -1.73 20.51
CA LYS A 677 18.09 -0.80 21.01
C LYS A 677 17.74 0.66 20.76
N LYS A 678 17.14 0.99 19.61
CA LYS A 678 16.70 2.37 19.32
C LYS A 678 15.53 2.80 20.22
N ILE A 679 14.61 1.89 20.54
CA ILE A 679 13.55 2.15 21.54
C ILE A 679 14.19 2.48 22.88
N GLU A 680 15.13 1.65 23.36
CA GLU A 680 15.87 1.89 24.61
C GLU A 680 16.60 3.24 24.61
N LEU A 681 17.30 3.58 23.51
CA LEU A 681 17.99 4.85 23.35
C LEU A 681 17.04 6.04 23.49
N ILE A 682 15.85 5.99 22.86
CA ILE A 682 14.85 7.06 22.97
C ILE A 682 14.33 7.15 24.41
N LEU A 683 14.06 6.02 25.08
CA LEU A 683 13.61 6.00 26.48
C LEU A 683 14.65 6.58 27.44
N SER A 684 15.94 6.38 27.15
CA SER A 684 17.06 6.92 27.94
C SER A 684 17.19 8.44 27.88
N GLN A 685 16.48 9.10 26.95
CA GLN A 685 16.50 10.55 26.75
C GLN A 685 15.09 11.13 26.92
N PRO A 686 14.64 11.39 28.18
CA PRO A 686 13.27 11.81 28.47
C PRO A 686 12.82 13.04 27.66
N GLN A 687 13.75 13.99 27.45
CA GLN A 687 13.53 15.24 26.70
C GLN A 687 13.03 15.02 25.27
N LEU A 688 13.30 13.85 24.65
CA LEU A 688 12.79 13.53 23.31
C LEU A 688 11.29 13.22 23.32
N LEU A 689 10.79 12.69 24.43
CA LEU A 689 9.40 12.29 24.61
C LEU A 689 8.54 13.42 25.18
N ASP A 690 9.15 14.50 25.67
CA ASP A 690 8.50 15.67 26.28
C ASP A 690 7.80 16.62 25.31
#